data_AF-A0A4P6G9B3-F1
#
_entry.id   AF-A0A4P6G9B3-F1
#
_cell.length_a   1.000
_cell.length_b   1.000
_cell.length_c   1.000
_cell.angle_alpha   90.00
_cell.angle_beta   90.00
_cell.angle_gamma   90.00
#
_symmetry.space_group_name_H-M   'P 1'
#
loop_
_entity.id
_entity.type
_entity.pdbx_description
1 polymer ?
#
loop_
_entity_poly.entity_id
_entity_poly.type
_entity_poly.pdbx_seq_one_letter_code
_entity_poly.pdbx_strand_id
1 'polypeptide(L)'
;MQVDLEVDGTPVAGLPRFQQAVFHGRRLRQFAIGLSALAAVGLVLAFFVGLFAPLSLWAALLVSQSAGLLVLVAGLQSAWWVTQWRAWAINPPLPVVLAVDDTVAPEGWYERLLDRLGQRSVRLLGQVGAPTLWLGGWALVTLYSLSQFWNLTLPPGALGLSASVGAALSLLLAFGLLVLERQLAQENVAEWPEAAPLAQLSRVAIVCLVLSALCLLFASEASVWPVRLAVLIGLLPGLVAVELLLRAVLSLFSPHRESLEPGLLARSFVADLLRWPPQPLLALQHELHNRFGIDLRQIWAFTYMRRAFLPVLAVVAIVGWSLTGIHEIPLQGRGIYERFGKPVEVFGPGLHAGLPWPLGRVLSVENGVVHELATSVGDVSGPVMADPAEGPAPSTANRLWDASHVNDKSQVIASSRGDKQSFQIVNMDVRFVYRIGLTDQAALAATYNSTDVPTLIRSTASRILVHDFASRTLDGLLGEDRVGLAEEIGQAVQADLNKLDSGVEILATVVEAIHPPAGAANAYHGVQAAQIGAQALISRERGAAAEATNQAQLQASIARDQATASAHEINATAQAADLKFTAEQKAYASAGQAFVLEQYFSQLTQGLANARLLVLDHRLGGSGNAPTIDLRTFTLPADPASPRSSAQPGATH
;
A
#
# COMPACT_ATOMS: atom_id res chain seq x y z
N MET A 1 22.67 55.88 -31.63
CA MET A 1 21.92 57.01 -32.21
C MET A 1 21.12 56.45 -33.37
N GLN A 2 19.80 56.57 -33.33
CA GLN A 2 18.92 56.16 -34.44
C GLN A 2 19.15 57.10 -35.62
N VAL A 3 19.17 56.57 -36.84
CA VAL A 3 19.26 57.37 -38.06
C VAL A 3 17.86 57.75 -38.51
N ASP A 4 17.64 59.03 -38.78
CA ASP A 4 16.44 59.53 -39.46
C ASP A 4 16.76 59.80 -40.92
N LEU A 5 16.12 59.06 -41.83
CA LEU A 5 16.35 59.14 -43.27
C LEU A 5 15.91 60.49 -43.88
N GLU A 6 15.07 61.27 -43.18
CA GLU A 6 14.58 62.58 -43.65
C GLU A 6 15.42 63.77 -43.17
N VAL A 7 16.11 63.63 -42.04
CA VAL A 7 16.83 64.74 -41.36
C VAL A 7 18.34 64.65 -41.55
N ASP A 8 18.89 63.43 -41.54
CA ASP A 8 20.33 63.22 -41.60
C ASP A 8 20.77 62.93 -43.04
N GLY A 9 21.38 63.92 -43.72
CA GLY A 9 22.12 63.74 -44.98
C GLY A 9 23.38 62.86 -44.86
N THR A 10 23.43 62.00 -43.83
CA THR A 10 24.52 61.04 -43.60
C THR A 10 24.47 59.95 -44.68
N PRO A 11 25.61 59.60 -45.32
CA PRO A 11 25.63 58.52 -46.27
C PRO A 11 25.39 57.20 -45.53
N VAL A 12 24.15 56.73 -45.52
CA VAL A 12 23.72 55.45 -44.93
C VAL A 12 24.58 54.28 -45.45
N ALA A 13 25.08 54.39 -46.68
CA ALA A 13 26.01 53.46 -47.30
C ALA A 13 27.41 53.40 -46.66
N GLY A 14 27.82 54.40 -45.86
CA GLY A 14 29.11 54.45 -45.17
C GLY A 14 29.11 53.84 -43.77
N LEU A 15 27.94 53.50 -43.22
CA LEU A 15 27.82 52.92 -41.89
C LEU A 15 27.95 51.38 -41.94
N PRO A 16 28.85 50.77 -41.15
CA PRO A 16 29.10 49.32 -41.21
C PRO A 16 27.86 48.49 -40.86
N ARG A 17 27.04 48.96 -39.91
CA ARG A 17 25.76 48.32 -39.51
C ARG A 17 24.71 48.24 -40.62
N PHE A 18 24.78 49.10 -41.63
CA PHE A 18 23.89 49.07 -42.79
C PHE A 18 24.45 48.14 -43.87
N GLN A 19 25.75 48.21 -44.18
CA GLN A 19 26.40 47.33 -45.16
C GLN A 19 26.28 45.84 -44.81
N GLN A 20 26.42 45.49 -43.52
CA GLN A 20 26.35 44.10 -43.06
C GLN A 20 24.92 43.61 -42.76
N ALA A 21 23.90 44.47 -42.91
CA ALA A 21 22.53 44.16 -42.48
C ALA A 21 21.93 42.91 -43.18
N VAL A 22 22.24 42.70 -44.47
CA VAL A 22 21.76 41.53 -45.21
C VAL A 22 22.38 40.22 -44.70
N PHE A 23 23.67 40.25 -44.36
CA PHE A 23 24.38 39.08 -43.82
C PHE A 23 23.85 38.71 -42.43
N HIS A 24 23.78 39.69 -41.53
CA HIS A 24 23.23 39.51 -40.18
C HIS A 24 21.76 39.08 -40.22
N GLY A 25 20.95 39.66 -41.12
CA GLY A 25 19.55 39.27 -41.30
C GLY A 25 19.36 37.83 -41.74
N ARG A 26 20.16 37.32 -42.70
CA ARG A 26 20.10 35.89 -43.09
C ARG A 26 20.44 34.98 -41.93
N ARG A 27 21.47 35.32 -41.17
CA ARG A 27 21.95 34.55 -40.02
C ARG A 27 20.93 34.52 -38.88
N LEU A 28 20.34 35.67 -38.54
CA LEU A 28 19.27 35.78 -37.54
C LEU A 28 18.06 34.93 -37.91
N ARG A 29 17.65 34.95 -39.20
CA ARG A 29 16.54 34.12 -39.68
C ARG A 29 16.83 32.63 -39.57
N GLN A 30 18.03 32.19 -39.93
CA GLN A 30 18.44 30.78 -39.80
C GLN A 30 18.42 30.32 -38.34
N PHE A 31 18.97 31.11 -37.43
CA PHE A 31 18.93 30.80 -36.00
C PHE A 31 17.51 30.81 -35.42
N ALA A 32 16.69 31.78 -35.81
CA ALA A 32 15.29 31.83 -35.37
C ALA A 32 14.52 30.58 -35.81
N ILE A 33 14.68 30.13 -37.06
CA ILE A 33 14.04 28.91 -37.57
C ILE A 33 14.56 27.68 -36.81
N GLY A 34 15.88 27.51 -36.70
CA GLY A 34 16.48 26.36 -36.02
C GLY A 34 16.05 26.24 -34.55
N LEU A 35 16.08 27.36 -33.81
CA LEU A 35 15.67 27.38 -32.41
C LEU A 35 14.16 27.23 -32.23
N SER A 36 13.34 27.76 -33.16
CA SER A 36 11.89 27.54 -33.13
C SER A 36 11.52 26.08 -33.36
N ALA A 37 12.21 25.38 -34.27
CA ALA A 37 12.00 23.95 -34.51
C ALA A 37 12.38 23.13 -33.28
N LEU A 38 13.50 23.46 -32.65
CA LEU A 38 13.97 22.81 -31.42
C LEU A 38 13.01 23.04 -30.23
N ALA A 39 12.53 24.28 -30.05
CA ALA A 39 11.54 24.61 -29.02
C ALA A 39 10.21 23.88 -29.26
N ALA A 40 9.76 23.77 -30.51
CA ALA A 40 8.55 23.03 -30.89
C ALA A 40 8.68 21.54 -30.60
N VAL A 41 9.82 20.91 -30.94
CA VAL A 41 10.10 19.51 -30.58
C VAL A 41 10.03 19.30 -29.06
N GLY A 42 10.64 20.20 -28.28
CA GLY A 42 10.57 20.14 -26.82
C GLY A 42 9.15 20.25 -26.26
N LEU A 43 8.31 21.13 -26.82
CA LEU A 43 6.91 21.28 -26.40
C LEU A 43 6.05 20.07 -26.79
N VAL A 44 6.26 19.50 -27.98
CA VAL A 44 5.57 18.27 -28.42
C VAL A 44 5.94 17.10 -27.52
N LEU A 45 7.23 16.93 -27.20
CA LEU A 45 7.68 15.92 -26.24
C LEU A 45 7.07 16.14 -24.86
N ALA A 46 7.03 17.39 -24.37
CA ALA A 46 6.40 17.71 -23.10
C ALA A 46 4.90 17.37 -23.08
N PHE A 47 4.19 17.64 -24.17
CA PHE A 47 2.77 17.30 -24.31
C PHE A 47 2.55 15.78 -24.22
N PHE A 48 3.34 14.99 -24.94
CA PHE A 48 3.25 13.53 -24.87
C PHE A 48 3.60 12.99 -23.48
N VAL A 49 4.66 13.50 -22.86
CA VAL A 49 5.02 13.15 -21.48
C VAL A 49 3.88 13.50 -20.52
N GLY A 50 3.27 14.67 -20.65
CA GLY A 50 2.14 15.08 -19.83
C GLY A 50 0.91 14.18 -19.97
N LEU A 51 0.67 13.65 -21.17
CA LEU A 51 -0.47 12.79 -21.47
C LEU A 51 -0.30 11.37 -20.89
N PHE A 52 0.92 10.82 -20.93
CA PHE A 52 1.19 9.45 -20.47
C PHE A 52 1.76 9.36 -19.05
N ALA A 53 2.42 10.42 -18.57
CA ALA A 53 3.10 10.48 -17.28
C ALA A 53 2.95 11.88 -16.64
N PRO A 54 1.74 12.26 -16.21
CA PRO A 54 1.44 13.62 -15.72
C PRO A 54 2.21 14.01 -14.45
N LEU A 55 2.70 13.03 -13.68
CA LEU A 55 3.52 13.23 -12.48
C LEU A 55 5.03 13.24 -12.77
N SER A 56 5.43 13.24 -14.05
CA SER A 56 6.82 13.20 -14.46
C SER A 56 7.50 14.57 -14.40
N LEU A 57 8.74 14.60 -13.90
CA LEU A 57 9.64 15.75 -13.94
C LEU A 57 9.86 16.27 -15.38
N TRP A 58 9.82 15.38 -16.37
CA TRP A 58 10.21 15.66 -17.75
C TRP A 58 9.36 16.75 -18.41
N ALA A 59 8.05 16.79 -18.11
CA ALA A 59 7.16 17.78 -18.71
C ALA A 59 7.55 19.21 -18.28
N ALA A 60 7.76 19.44 -16.98
CA ALA A 60 8.16 20.74 -16.44
C ALA A 60 9.52 21.20 -16.97
N LEU A 61 10.49 20.28 -17.10
CA LEU A 61 11.82 20.59 -17.63
C LEU A 61 11.80 20.91 -19.13
N LEU A 62 11.09 20.11 -19.95
CA LEU A 62 11.02 20.33 -21.39
C LEU A 62 10.32 21.65 -21.72
N VAL A 63 9.25 21.98 -20.99
CA VAL A 63 8.55 23.27 -21.13
C VAL A 63 9.44 24.44 -20.72
N SER A 64 10.17 24.34 -19.60
CA SER A 64 11.07 25.40 -19.14
C SER A 64 12.25 25.64 -20.11
N GLN A 65 12.79 24.58 -20.70
CA GLN A 65 13.82 24.67 -21.75
C GLN A 65 13.27 25.29 -23.03
N SER A 66 12.11 24.81 -23.51
CA SER A 66 11.44 25.38 -24.69
C SER A 66 11.07 26.85 -24.47
N ALA A 67 10.60 27.24 -23.29
CA ALA A 67 10.29 28.62 -22.93
C ALA A 67 11.52 29.53 -23.01
N GLY A 68 12.68 29.07 -22.52
CA GLY A 68 13.95 29.78 -22.69
C GLY A 68 14.33 29.99 -24.16
N LEU A 69 14.14 28.97 -25.00
CA LEU A 69 14.40 29.06 -26.44
C LEU A 69 13.41 29.99 -27.16
N LEU A 70 12.12 29.96 -26.81
CA LEU A 70 11.09 30.81 -27.42
C LEU A 70 11.32 32.30 -27.17
N VAL A 71 11.76 32.65 -25.95
CA VAL A 71 12.15 34.03 -25.62
C VAL A 71 13.35 34.49 -26.46
N LEU A 72 14.33 33.62 -26.69
CA LEU A 72 15.45 33.90 -27.58
C LEU A 72 14.99 34.03 -29.05
N VAL A 73 14.06 33.19 -29.51
CA VAL A 73 13.45 33.29 -30.85
C VAL A 73 12.73 34.63 -31.03
N ALA A 74 11.98 35.08 -30.02
CA ALA A 74 11.32 36.39 -30.02
C ALA A 74 12.34 37.54 -30.17
N GLY A 75 13.48 37.43 -29.49
CA GLY A 75 14.64 38.32 -29.64
C GLY A 75 15.21 38.34 -31.06
N LEU A 76 15.54 37.17 -31.58
CA LEU A 76 16.14 37.00 -32.91
C LEU A 76 15.21 37.50 -34.02
N GLN A 77 13.91 37.22 -33.93
CA GLN A 77 12.94 37.71 -34.91
C GLN A 77 12.76 39.22 -34.83
N SER A 78 12.73 39.81 -33.63
CA SER A 78 12.69 41.27 -33.47
C SER A 78 13.93 41.94 -34.06
N ALA A 79 15.12 41.38 -33.84
CA ALA A 79 16.36 41.88 -34.44
C ALA A 79 16.38 41.70 -35.97
N TRP A 80 15.82 40.61 -36.48
CA TRP A 80 15.72 40.35 -37.92
C TRP A 80 14.94 41.47 -38.63
N TRP A 81 13.80 41.89 -38.08
CA TRP A 81 13.01 43.00 -38.62
C TRP A 81 13.79 44.31 -38.71
N VAL A 82 14.62 44.63 -37.71
CA VAL A 82 15.48 45.82 -37.73
C VAL A 82 16.54 45.71 -38.82
N THR A 83 17.19 44.55 -38.97
CA THR A 83 18.18 44.33 -40.04
C THR A 83 17.55 44.35 -41.44
N GLN A 84 16.30 43.91 -41.58
CA GLN A 84 15.57 43.96 -42.83
C GLN A 84 15.22 45.40 -43.21
N TRP A 85 14.78 46.22 -42.25
CA TRP A 85 14.57 47.65 -42.46
C TRP A 85 15.86 48.35 -42.91
N ARG A 86 17.01 48.06 -42.26
CA ARG A 86 18.32 48.60 -42.67
C ARG A 86 18.73 48.16 -44.08
N ALA A 87 18.42 46.91 -44.46
CA ALA A 87 18.68 46.41 -45.81
C ALA A 87 17.81 47.12 -46.86
N TRP A 88 16.55 47.41 -46.54
CA TRP A 88 15.64 48.19 -47.40
C TRP A 88 16.06 49.65 -47.53
N ALA A 89 16.65 50.23 -46.49
CA ALA A 89 17.17 51.61 -46.55
C ALA A 89 18.33 51.78 -47.54
N ILE A 90 19.16 50.74 -47.76
CA ILE A 90 20.24 50.76 -48.78
C ILE A 90 19.73 50.33 -50.16
N ASN A 91 18.95 49.25 -50.19
CA ASN A 91 18.41 48.67 -51.42
C ASN A 91 16.89 48.63 -51.30
N PRO A 92 16.19 49.73 -51.63
CA PRO A 92 14.74 49.73 -51.62
C PRO A 92 14.24 48.66 -52.59
N PRO A 93 13.29 47.81 -52.18
CA PRO A 93 12.72 46.84 -53.10
C PRO A 93 12.12 47.58 -54.31
N LEU A 94 12.37 47.06 -55.52
CA LEU A 94 11.69 47.56 -56.71
C LEU A 94 10.19 47.60 -56.42
N PRO A 95 9.49 48.71 -56.70
CA PRO A 95 8.06 48.79 -56.45
C PRO A 95 7.40 47.63 -57.19
N VAL A 96 6.85 46.69 -56.43
CA VAL A 96 5.94 45.70 -56.99
C VAL A 96 4.75 46.52 -57.44
N VAL A 97 4.66 46.74 -58.76
CA VAL A 97 3.43 47.20 -59.39
C VAL A 97 2.44 46.06 -59.16
N LEU A 98 1.75 46.10 -58.03
CA LEU A 98 0.51 45.38 -57.87
C LEU A 98 -0.35 45.91 -59.01
N ALA A 99 -0.61 45.05 -60.00
CA ALA A 99 -1.68 45.29 -60.93
C ALA A 99 -2.90 45.62 -60.06
N VAL A 100 -3.36 46.86 -60.17
CA VAL A 100 -4.64 47.26 -59.62
C VAL A 100 -5.63 46.42 -60.41
N ASP A 101 -5.96 45.23 -59.91
CA ASP A 101 -7.22 44.61 -60.25
C ASP A 101 -8.25 45.64 -59.82
N ASP A 102 -8.96 46.21 -60.79
CA ASP A 102 -10.14 47.04 -60.56
C ASP A 102 -11.16 46.16 -59.80
N THR A 103 -11.04 46.13 -58.48
CA THR A 103 -11.98 45.43 -57.61
C THR A 103 -13.34 46.10 -57.78
N VAL A 104 -14.26 45.38 -58.41
CA VAL A 104 -15.67 45.75 -58.58
C VAL A 104 -16.23 46.28 -57.26
N ALA A 105 -16.87 47.45 -57.30
CA ALA A 105 -17.44 48.08 -56.11
C ALA A 105 -18.49 47.15 -55.45
N PRO A 106 -18.42 46.90 -54.13
CA PRO A 106 -19.35 45.99 -53.46
C PRO A 106 -20.77 46.54 -53.46
N GLU A 107 -21.69 45.88 -54.16
CA GLU A 107 -23.09 46.32 -54.30
C GLU A 107 -23.92 46.01 -53.04
N GLY A 108 -23.56 44.95 -52.28
CA GLY A 108 -24.29 44.48 -51.09
C GLY A 108 -23.94 45.18 -49.77
N TRP A 109 -24.90 45.24 -48.82
CA TRP A 109 -24.65 45.78 -47.47
C TRP A 109 -23.71 44.90 -46.64
N TYR A 110 -23.77 43.57 -46.83
CA TYR A 110 -22.89 42.58 -46.20
C TYR A 110 -21.45 42.69 -46.70
N GLU A 111 -21.26 42.84 -48.01
CA GLU A 111 -19.95 43.05 -48.63
C GLU A 111 -19.33 44.38 -48.20
N ARG A 112 -20.13 45.46 -48.11
CA ARG A 112 -19.68 46.74 -47.56
C ARG A 112 -19.32 46.68 -46.07
N LEU A 113 -20.01 45.85 -45.27
CA LEU A 113 -19.67 45.63 -43.87
C LEU A 113 -18.35 44.85 -43.75
N LEU A 114 -18.19 43.77 -44.52
CA LEU A 114 -16.96 42.98 -44.56
C LEU A 114 -15.79 43.78 -45.11
N ASP A 115 -15.99 44.64 -46.10
CA ASP A 115 -14.95 45.51 -46.63
C ASP A 115 -14.60 46.63 -45.64
N ARG A 116 -15.58 47.21 -44.92
CA ARG A 116 -15.29 48.15 -43.80
C ARG A 116 -14.56 47.46 -42.64
N LEU A 117 -14.94 46.25 -42.27
CA LEU A 117 -14.26 45.45 -41.24
C LEU A 117 -12.87 45.03 -41.72
N GLY A 118 -12.74 44.65 -42.99
CA GLY A 118 -11.51 44.30 -43.68
C GLY A 118 -10.56 45.49 -43.70
N GLN A 119 -10.96 46.62 -44.27
CA GLN A 119 -10.17 47.86 -44.30
C GLN A 119 -9.86 48.39 -42.90
N ARG A 120 -10.79 48.29 -41.93
CA ARG A 120 -10.53 48.67 -40.53
C ARG A 120 -9.51 47.72 -39.89
N SER A 121 -9.61 46.42 -40.14
CA SER A 121 -8.66 45.42 -39.65
C SER A 121 -7.29 45.61 -40.29
N VAL A 122 -7.21 45.87 -41.59
CA VAL A 122 -5.97 46.15 -42.33
C VAL A 122 -5.33 47.45 -41.85
N ARG A 123 -6.11 48.52 -41.62
CA ARG A 123 -5.60 49.78 -41.03
C ARG A 123 -5.12 49.58 -39.59
N LEU A 124 -5.83 48.82 -38.78
CA LEU A 124 -5.40 48.48 -37.42
C LEU A 124 -4.13 47.62 -37.44
N LEU A 125 -4.06 46.57 -38.27
CA LEU A 125 -2.86 45.74 -38.48
C LEU A 125 -1.67 46.56 -38.99
N GLY A 126 -1.92 47.52 -39.87
CA GLY A 126 -0.91 48.47 -40.36
C GLY A 126 -0.39 49.41 -39.28
N GLN A 127 -1.24 49.85 -38.35
CA GLN A 127 -0.85 50.69 -37.20
C GLN A 127 -0.09 49.93 -36.11
N VAL A 128 -0.45 48.66 -35.88
CA VAL A 128 0.19 47.80 -34.88
C VAL A 128 1.59 47.37 -35.33
N GLY A 129 1.80 47.16 -36.63
CA GLY A 129 3.07 46.72 -37.20
C GLY A 129 3.36 45.23 -36.96
N ALA A 130 3.79 44.51 -38.01
CA ALA A 130 4.08 43.08 -37.92
C ALA A 130 5.08 42.67 -36.80
N PRO A 131 6.13 43.47 -36.47
CA PRO A 131 7.08 43.11 -35.40
C PRO A 131 6.45 43.02 -34.00
N THR A 132 5.43 43.82 -33.70
CA THR A 132 4.81 43.88 -32.37
C THR A 132 3.88 42.67 -32.14
N LEU A 133 3.12 42.27 -33.17
CA LEU A 133 2.25 41.08 -33.14
C LEU A 133 3.05 39.79 -32.96
N TRP A 134 4.17 39.65 -33.68
CA TRP A 134 5.04 38.48 -33.54
C TRP A 134 5.71 38.42 -32.16
N LEU A 135 6.17 39.56 -31.63
CA LEU A 135 6.75 39.64 -30.29
C LEU A 135 5.72 39.24 -29.21
N GLY A 136 4.50 39.81 -29.30
CA GLY A 136 3.40 39.47 -28.41
C GLY A 136 2.97 38.00 -28.53
N GLY A 137 2.95 37.46 -29.76
CA GLY A 137 2.62 36.06 -30.02
C GLY A 137 3.60 35.09 -29.35
N TRP A 138 4.91 35.28 -29.52
CA TRP A 138 5.91 34.42 -28.86
C TRP A 138 5.87 34.54 -27.33
N ALA A 139 5.64 35.74 -26.81
CA ALA A 139 5.50 35.96 -25.37
C ALA A 139 4.26 35.24 -24.82
N LEU A 140 3.11 35.32 -25.49
CA LEU A 140 1.89 34.60 -25.12
C LEU A 140 2.06 33.09 -25.17
N VAL A 141 2.68 32.55 -26.23
CA VAL A 141 2.95 31.10 -26.35
C VAL A 141 3.86 30.63 -25.21
N THR A 142 4.85 31.44 -24.84
CA THR A 142 5.76 31.13 -23.72
C THR A 142 5.02 31.12 -22.38
N LEU A 143 4.18 32.11 -22.11
CA LEU A 143 3.40 32.18 -20.86
C LEU A 143 2.35 31.07 -20.79
N TYR A 144 1.68 30.79 -21.91
CA TYR A 144 0.71 29.71 -22.00
C TYR A 144 1.37 28.36 -21.73
N SER A 145 2.49 28.04 -22.38
CA SER A 145 3.19 26.76 -22.19
C SER A 145 3.63 26.56 -20.74
N LEU A 146 4.19 27.59 -20.10
CA LEU A 146 4.57 27.55 -18.68
C LEU A 146 3.36 27.34 -17.77
N SER A 147 2.21 27.98 -18.05
CA SER A 147 1.02 27.86 -17.22
C SER A 147 0.40 26.46 -17.20
N GLN A 148 0.52 25.70 -18.30
CA GLN A 148 -0.06 24.35 -18.42
C GLN A 148 0.67 23.30 -17.56
N PHE A 149 1.96 23.52 -17.25
CA PHE A 149 2.81 22.53 -16.57
C PHE A 149 3.42 23.05 -15.27
N TRP A 150 2.82 24.11 -14.70
CA TRP A 150 3.23 24.69 -13.43
C TRP A 150 2.65 23.92 -12.23
N ASN A 151 3.40 22.97 -11.69
CA ASN A 151 2.96 22.18 -10.54
C ASN A 151 4.09 21.93 -9.50
N LEU A 152 3.98 22.57 -8.33
CA LEU A 152 4.96 22.42 -7.24
C LEU A 152 4.78 21.15 -6.40
N THR A 153 3.72 20.36 -6.61
CA THR A 153 3.41 19.14 -5.84
C THR A 153 3.89 17.86 -6.51
N LEU A 154 4.77 17.96 -7.52
CA LEU A 154 5.32 16.79 -8.21
C LEU A 154 6.13 15.90 -7.25
N PRO A 155 5.96 14.56 -7.29
CA PRO A 155 6.69 13.64 -6.42
C PRO A 155 8.16 13.48 -6.84
N PRO A 156 9.09 13.21 -5.90
CA PRO A 156 10.46 12.82 -6.22
C PRO A 156 10.49 11.42 -6.85
N GLY A 157 11.40 11.20 -7.81
CA GLY A 157 11.54 9.93 -8.49
C GLY A 157 12.91 9.75 -9.14
N ALA A 158 13.41 8.50 -9.18
CA ALA A 158 14.63 8.15 -9.88
C ALA A 158 14.40 8.03 -11.39
N LEU A 159 15.18 8.76 -12.19
CA LEU A 159 15.02 8.83 -13.65
C LEU A 159 16.00 7.93 -14.43
N GLY A 160 16.92 7.25 -13.72
CA GLY A 160 17.87 6.29 -14.30
C GLY A 160 18.68 6.86 -15.48
N LEU A 161 18.95 6.01 -16.49
CA LEU A 161 19.74 6.37 -17.68
C LEU A 161 19.14 7.52 -18.51
N SER A 162 17.83 7.68 -18.50
CA SER A 162 17.15 8.73 -19.27
C SER A 162 17.56 10.14 -18.81
N ALA A 163 17.77 10.33 -17.50
CA ALA A 163 18.22 11.60 -16.95
C ALA A 163 19.65 11.95 -17.40
N SER A 164 20.57 10.99 -17.43
CA SER A 164 21.94 11.22 -17.92
C SER A 164 21.96 11.63 -19.39
N VAL A 165 21.13 10.99 -20.22
CA VAL A 165 21.00 11.35 -21.65
C VAL A 165 20.40 12.75 -21.82
N GLY A 166 19.34 13.09 -21.09
CA GLY A 166 18.76 14.43 -21.14
C GLY A 166 19.69 15.52 -20.61
N ALA A 167 20.46 15.23 -19.55
CA ALA A 167 21.48 16.13 -19.02
C ALA A 167 22.59 16.37 -20.05
N ALA A 168 23.06 15.33 -20.75
CA ALA A 168 24.05 15.47 -21.81
C ALA A 168 23.53 16.30 -22.99
N LEU A 169 22.29 16.07 -23.43
CA LEU A 169 21.67 16.83 -24.52
C LEU A 169 21.47 18.31 -24.15
N SER A 170 20.99 18.60 -22.94
CA SER A 170 20.80 19.97 -22.47
C SER A 170 22.14 20.71 -22.31
N LEU A 171 23.20 20.05 -21.82
CA LEU A 171 24.54 20.63 -21.74
C LEU A 171 25.18 20.87 -23.12
N LEU A 172 24.99 19.97 -24.08
CA LEU A 172 25.46 20.15 -25.46
C LEU A 172 24.78 21.36 -26.11
N LEU A 173 23.46 21.48 -25.95
CA LEU A 173 22.68 22.60 -26.43
C LEU A 173 23.09 23.91 -25.74
N ALA A 174 23.31 23.89 -24.42
CA ALA A 174 23.83 25.01 -23.66
C ALA A 174 25.21 25.45 -24.15
N PHE A 175 26.10 24.50 -24.47
CA PHE A 175 27.41 24.79 -25.04
C PHE A 175 27.30 25.45 -26.42
N GLY A 176 26.42 24.95 -27.31
CA GLY A 176 26.16 25.56 -28.60
C GLY A 176 25.65 27.01 -28.48
N LEU A 177 24.73 27.25 -27.54
CA LEU A 177 24.24 28.60 -27.24
C LEU A 177 25.30 29.48 -26.56
N LEU A 178 26.20 28.90 -25.75
CA LEU A 178 27.32 29.62 -25.15
C LEU A 178 28.30 30.10 -26.23
N VAL A 179 28.61 29.29 -27.24
CA VAL A 179 29.43 29.72 -28.38
C VAL A 179 28.75 30.87 -29.12
N LEU A 180 27.44 30.77 -29.36
CA LEU A 180 26.66 31.86 -29.96
C LEU A 180 26.66 33.13 -29.10
N GLU A 181 26.50 33.00 -27.78
CA GLU A 181 26.55 34.10 -26.82
C GLU A 181 27.91 34.79 -26.83
N ARG A 182 28.99 34.01 -26.78
CA ARG A 182 30.36 34.54 -26.81
C ARG A 182 30.66 35.28 -28.10
N GLN A 183 30.16 34.77 -29.22
CA GLN A 183 30.29 35.47 -30.49
C GLN A 183 29.52 36.80 -30.48
N LEU A 184 28.24 36.79 -30.07
CA LEU A 184 27.42 38.02 -30.00
C LEU A 184 27.98 39.05 -29.01
N ALA A 185 28.61 38.61 -27.92
CA ALA A 185 29.20 39.50 -26.92
C ALA A 185 30.52 40.15 -27.39
N GLN A 186 31.20 39.58 -28.39
CA GLN A 186 32.47 40.08 -28.94
C GLN A 186 32.28 41.05 -30.13
N GLU A 187 31.08 41.09 -30.71
CA GLU A 187 30.77 42.00 -31.83
C GLU A 187 30.77 43.47 -31.39
N ASN A 188 31.26 44.34 -32.26
CA ASN A 188 31.33 45.77 -31.97
C ASN A 188 29.93 46.42 -32.10
N VAL A 189 29.53 47.24 -31.12
CA VAL A 189 28.22 47.91 -31.09
C VAL A 189 27.99 48.81 -32.31
N ALA A 190 29.07 49.34 -32.90
CA ALA A 190 29.00 50.15 -34.12
C ALA A 190 28.65 49.32 -35.37
N GLU A 191 29.01 48.03 -35.38
CA GLU A 191 28.78 47.10 -36.48
C GLU A 191 27.47 46.34 -36.29
N TRP A 192 27.17 45.89 -35.06
CA TRP A 192 25.95 45.17 -34.75
C TRP A 192 25.35 45.57 -33.38
N PRO A 193 24.47 46.59 -33.34
CA PRO A 193 23.94 47.10 -32.08
C PRO A 193 22.98 46.12 -31.37
N GLU A 194 22.35 45.19 -32.10
CA GLU A 194 21.46 44.17 -31.53
C GLU A 194 22.22 42.98 -30.91
N ALA A 195 23.53 42.84 -31.13
CA ALA A 195 24.29 41.69 -30.67
C ALA A 195 24.31 41.57 -29.13
N ALA A 196 24.53 42.68 -28.43
CA ALA A 196 24.56 42.73 -26.96
C ALA A 196 23.24 42.32 -26.28
N PRO A 197 22.05 42.85 -26.66
CA PRO A 197 20.78 42.38 -26.09
C PRO A 197 20.43 40.94 -26.48
N LEU A 198 20.83 40.47 -27.67
CA LEU A 198 20.66 39.06 -28.05
C LEU A 198 21.54 38.12 -27.21
N ALA A 199 22.77 38.53 -26.89
CA ALA A 199 23.65 37.80 -25.98
C ALA A 199 23.06 37.70 -24.55
N GLN A 200 22.28 38.69 -24.12
CA GLN A 200 21.58 38.61 -22.83
C GLN A 200 20.43 37.61 -22.86
N LEU A 201 19.63 37.60 -23.94
CA LEU A 201 18.55 36.64 -24.10
C LEU A 201 19.07 35.20 -24.25
N SER A 202 20.24 35.00 -24.89
CA SER A 202 20.84 33.67 -24.98
C SER A 202 21.28 33.14 -23.61
N ARG A 203 21.71 34.01 -22.68
CA ARG A 203 21.99 33.63 -21.29
C ARG A 203 20.77 33.11 -20.56
N VAL A 204 19.58 33.68 -20.81
CA VAL A 204 18.32 33.17 -20.24
C VAL A 204 18.12 31.71 -20.64
N ALA A 205 18.26 31.39 -21.93
CA ALA A 205 18.17 30.02 -22.42
C ALA A 205 19.26 29.10 -21.85
N ILE A 206 20.52 29.56 -21.79
CA ILE A 206 21.64 28.80 -21.22
C ILE A 206 21.39 28.47 -19.75
N VAL A 207 20.94 29.43 -18.94
CA VAL A 207 20.63 29.22 -17.52
C VAL A 207 19.52 28.18 -17.36
N CYS A 208 18.45 28.26 -18.17
CA CYS A 208 17.41 27.24 -18.15
C CYS A 208 17.95 25.84 -18.46
N LEU A 209 18.83 25.70 -19.45
CA LEU A 209 19.41 24.42 -19.86
C LEU A 209 20.37 23.84 -18.81
N VAL A 210 21.24 24.67 -18.24
CA VAL A 210 22.21 24.24 -17.21
C VAL A 210 21.51 23.86 -15.91
N LEU A 211 20.52 24.65 -15.46
CA LEU A 211 19.74 24.30 -14.28
C LEU A 211 18.89 23.05 -14.53
N SER A 212 18.37 22.85 -15.74
CA SER A 212 17.66 21.62 -16.11
C SER A 212 18.58 20.40 -16.06
N ALA A 213 19.81 20.51 -16.56
CA ALA A 213 20.82 19.44 -16.47
C ALA A 213 21.16 19.12 -15.00
N LEU A 214 21.30 20.14 -14.15
CA LEU A 214 21.52 19.96 -12.72
C LEU A 214 20.35 19.21 -12.06
N CYS A 215 19.10 19.59 -12.37
CA CYS A 215 17.93 18.88 -11.84
C CYS A 215 17.91 17.40 -12.25
N LEU A 216 18.28 17.09 -13.49
CA LEU A 216 18.34 15.71 -13.99
C LEU A 216 19.44 14.88 -13.30
N LEU A 217 20.63 15.45 -13.09
CA LEU A 217 21.76 14.74 -12.47
C LEU A 217 21.55 14.42 -10.98
N PHE A 218 20.75 15.24 -10.27
CA PHE A 218 20.52 15.11 -8.84
C PHE A 218 19.11 14.57 -8.49
N ALA A 219 18.32 14.18 -9.49
CA ALA A 219 17.01 13.57 -9.27
C ALA A 219 17.14 12.22 -8.54
N SER A 220 16.54 12.11 -7.35
CA SER A 220 16.51 10.89 -6.54
C SER A 220 15.20 10.79 -5.78
N GLU A 221 14.84 9.59 -5.33
CA GLU A 221 13.59 9.31 -4.59
C GLU A 221 13.53 10.04 -3.24
N ALA A 222 14.68 10.32 -2.63
CA ALA A 222 14.76 11.01 -1.34
C ALA A 222 14.81 12.55 -1.45
N SER A 223 15.02 13.10 -2.65
CA SER A 223 15.36 14.52 -2.82
C SER A 223 14.26 15.29 -3.56
N VAL A 224 13.60 16.21 -2.84
CA VAL A 224 12.49 17.01 -3.37
C VAL A 224 12.97 18.28 -4.09
N TRP A 225 14.18 18.76 -3.80
CA TRP A 225 14.69 20.02 -4.34
C TRP A 225 14.85 20.05 -5.88
N PRO A 226 15.30 18.98 -6.59
CA PRO A 226 15.47 19.01 -8.04
C PRO A 226 14.12 19.17 -8.74
N VAL A 227 13.07 18.57 -8.17
CA VAL A 227 11.70 18.66 -8.68
C VAL A 227 11.16 20.07 -8.55
N ARG A 228 11.33 20.69 -7.37
CA ARG A 228 10.90 22.07 -7.15
C ARG A 228 11.68 23.06 -8.02
N LEU A 229 13.00 22.85 -8.13
CA LEU A 229 13.84 23.69 -8.97
C LEU A 229 13.45 23.57 -10.45
N ALA A 230 13.13 22.37 -10.94
CA ALA A 230 12.69 22.15 -12.33
C ALA A 230 11.48 23.02 -12.74
N VAL A 231 10.52 23.20 -11.83
CA VAL A 231 9.35 24.07 -12.04
C VAL A 231 9.75 25.54 -11.93
N LEU A 232 10.55 25.89 -10.91
CA LEU A 232 10.96 27.26 -10.65
C LEU A 232 11.86 27.86 -11.75
N ILE A 233 12.61 27.03 -12.49
CA ILE A 233 13.40 27.47 -13.66
C ILE A 233 12.51 28.23 -14.66
N GLY A 234 11.24 27.81 -14.81
CA GLY A 234 10.27 28.45 -15.69
C GLY A 234 9.95 29.91 -15.37
N LEU A 235 10.22 30.38 -14.14
CA LEU A 235 10.01 31.79 -13.77
C LEU A 235 10.91 32.73 -14.55
N LEU A 236 12.14 32.32 -14.84
CA LEU A 236 13.12 33.17 -15.53
C LEU A 236 12.64 33.54 -16.95
N PRO A 237 12.34 32.59 -17.87
CA PRO A 237 11.77 32.93 -19.17
C PRO A 237 10.35 33.49 -19.06
N GLY A 238 9.58 33.11 -18.02
CA GLY A 238 8.26 33.69 -17.76
C GLY A 238 8.31 35.20 -17.49
N LEU A 239 9.21 35.67 -16.61
CA LEU A 239 9.40 37.09 -16.33
C LEU A 239 9.86 37.87 -17.56
N VAL A 240 10.76 37.29 -18.36
CA VAL A 240 11.17 37.90 -19.64
C VAL A 240 9.99 37.96 -20.60
N ALA A 241 9.19 36.91 -20.73
CA ALA A 241 8.01 36.88 -21.59
C ALA A 241 6.95 37.92 -21.16
N VAL A 242 6.69 38.08 -19.86
CA VAL A 242 5.82 39.16 -19.35
C VAL A 242 6.35 40.53 -19.75
N GLU A 243 7.67 40.75 -19.63
CA GLU A 243 8.28 42.01 -20.02
C GLU A 243 8.16 42.27 -21.53
N LEU A 244 8.40 41.25 -22.36
CA LEU A 244 8.26 41.34 -23.81
C LEU A 244 6.80 41.59 -24.23
N LEU A 245 5.83 40.98 -23.55
CA LEU A 245 4.41 41.21 -23.79
C LEU A 245 4.02 42.64 -23.41
N LEU A 246 4.45 43.14 -22.24
CA LEU A 246 4.23 44.52 -21.84
C LEU A 246 4.84 45.50 -22.83
N ARG A 247 6.06 45.22 -23.33
CA ARG A 247 6.72 46.03 -24.36
C ARG A 247 5.97 46.01 -25.69
N ALA A 248 5.46 44.84 -26.11
CA ALA A 248 4.62 44.73 -27.30
C ALA A 248 3.35 45.59 -27.16
N VAL A 249 2.68 45.55 -26.00
CA VAL A 249 1.50 46.39 -25.71
C VAL A 249 1.85 47.87 -25.69
N LEU A 250 2.93 48.26 -25.01
CA LEU A 250 3.37 49.67 -24.95
C LEU A 250 3.79 50.21 -26.32
N SER A 251 4.33 49.36 -27.20
CA SER A 251 4.71 49.76 -28.56
C SER A 251 3.51 50.17 -29.43
N LEU A 252 2.29 49.72 -29.10
CA LEU A 252 1.05 50.14 -29.76
C LEU A 252 0.73 51.63 -29.56
N PHE A 253 1.25 52.22 -28.47
CA PHE A 253 1.03 53.62 -28.12
C PHE A 253 2.17 54.54 -28.59
N SER A 254 3.19 53.99 -29.25
CA SER A 254 4.32 54.75 -29.79
C SER A 254 4.07 55.08 -31.27
N PRO A 255 4.24 56.34 -31.73
CA PRO A 255 4.06 56.68 -33.13
C PRO A 255 5.11 55.99 -34.01
N HIS A 256 4.67 55.21 -35.00
CA HIS A 256 5.56 54.59 -35.98
C HIS A 256 5.89 55.60 -37.10
N ARG A 257 7.18 55.88 -37.31
CA ARG A 257 7.68 56.68 -38.43
C ARG A 257 8.54 55.79 -39.32
N GLU A 258 8.16 55.64 -40.58
CA GLU A 258 8.86 54.75 -41.53
C GLU A 258 10.28 55.24 -41.88
N SER A 259 10.54 56.54 -41.70
CA SER A 259 11.83 57.20 -41.92
C SER A 259 12.84 57.04 -40.78
N LEU A 260 12.40 56.65 -39.57
CA LEU A 260 13.26 56.51 -38.39
C LEU A 260 13.69 55.06 -38.19
N GLU A 261 14.98 54.84 -37.91
CA GLU A 261 15.52 53.51 -37.59
C GLU A 261 14.77 52.86 -36.39
N PRO A 262 14.09 51.72 -36.59
CA PRO A 262 13.31 51.07 -35.54
C PRO A 262 14.23 50.54 -34.45
N GLY A 263 13.86 50.78 -33.18
CA GLY A 263 14.57 50.20 -32.04
C GLY A 263 14.26 48.70 -31.87
N LEU A 264 15.20 47.96 -31.26
CA LEU A 264 14.96 46.57 -30.87
C LEU A 264 13.86 46.50 -29.80
N LEU A 265 12.68 46.02 -30.17
CA LEU A 265 11.53 45.87 -29.28
C LEU A 265 11.77 44.79 -28.22
N ALA A 266 12.46 43.71 -28.59
CA ALA A 266 12.72 42.56 -27.73
C ALA A 266 13.88 42.74 -26.72
N ARG A 267 14.13 43.97 -26.25
CA ARG A 267 15.09 44.19 -25.16
C ARG A 267 14.45 43.77 -23.84
N SER A 268 15.18 43.13 -22.94
CA SER A 268 14.67 42.73 -21.62
C SER A 268 15.59 43.20 -20.50
N PHE A 269 15.01 43.86 -19.49
CA PHE A 269 15.63 44.23 -18.23
C PHE A 269 16.00 42.99 -17.40
N VAL A 270 15.12 41.99 -17.36
CA VAL A 270 15.36 40.73 -16.65
C VAL A 270 16.57 40.00 -17.25
N ALA A 271 16.68 39.97 -18.57
CA ALA A 271 17.85 39.42 -19.25
C ALA A 271 19.12 40.27 -19.01
N ASP A 272 18.98 41.59 -18.86
CA ASP A 272 20.09 42.50 -18.58
C ASP A 272 20.70 42.28 -17.18
N LEU A 273 19.90 41.78 -16.24
CA LEU A 273 20.31 41.41 -14.89
C LEU A 273 21.33 40.25 -14.87
N LEU A 274 21.34 39.42 -15.92
CA LEU A 274 22.22 38.25 -16.07
C LEU A 274 23.60 38.61 -16.67
N ARG A 275 23.97 39.90 -16.71
CA ARG A 275 25.32 40.32 -17.09
C ARG A 275 26.34 39.86 -16.03
N TRP A 276 27.51 39.42 -16.50
CA TRP A 276 28.64 39.08 -15.64
C TRP A 276 29.73 40.16 -15.81
N PRO A 277 30.22 40.79 -14.74
CA PRO A 277 29.87 40.59 -13.33
C PRO A 277 28.44 41.05 -12.99
N PRO A 278 27.75 40.43 -12.00
CA PRO A 278 26.38 40.78 -11.65
C PRO A 278 26.32 42.21 -11.11
N GLN A 279 25.64 43.08 -11.85
CA GLN A 279 25.47 44.48 -11.50
C GLN A 279 23.99 44.89 -11.47
N PRO A 280 23.13 44.17 -10.69
CA PRO A 280 21.68 44.36 -10.75
C PRO A 280 21.26 45.78 -10.34
N LEU A 281 21.94 46.35 -9.35
CA LEU A 281 21.71 47.71 -8.89
C LEU A 281 22.10 48.76 -9.93
N LEU A 282 23.16 48.52 -10.71
CA LEU A 282 23.54 49.44 -11.78
C LEU A 282 22.59 49.31 -12.96
N ALA A 283 22.13 48.11 -13.32
CA ALA A 283 21.12 47.94 -14.36
C ALA A 283 19.81 48.65 -13.99
N LEU A 284 19.32 48.46 -12.75
CA LEU A 284 18.14 49.15 -12.22
C LEU A 284 18.35 50.67 -12.17
N GLN A 285 19.55 51.12 -11.77
CA GLN A 285 19.89 52.54 -11.77
C GLN A 285 19.91 53.12 -13.19
N HIS A 286 20.52 52.45 -14.17
CA HIS A 286 20.55 52.93 -15.55
C HIS A 286 19.14 52.98 -16.13
N GLU A 287 18.27 52.02 -15.81
CA GLU A 287 16.89 52.03 -16.28
C GLU A 287 16.05 53.13 -15.61
N LEU A 288 16.19 53.33 -14.30
CA LEU A 288 15.51 54.41 -13.56
C LEU A 288 15.99 55.80 -13.96
N HIS A 289 17.29 55.95 -14.24
CA HIS A 289 17.84 57.20 -14.74
C HIS A 289 17.37 57.47 -16.17
N ASN A 290 17.47 56.49 -17.08
CA ASN A 290 17.09 56.67 -18.48
C ASN A 290 15.58 56.86 -18.70
N ARG A 291 14.73 56.24 -17.87
CA ARG A 291 13.26 56.32 -18.04
C ARG A 291 12.59 57.36 -17.16
N PHE A 292 13.06 57.57 -15.94
CA PHE A 292 12.41 58.43 -14.95
C PHE A 292 13.27 59.61 -14.49
N GLY A 293 14.52 59.72 -14.96
CA GLY A 293 15.44 60.78 -14.54
C GLY A 293 15.92 60.68 -13.09
N ILE A 294 15.61 59.58 -12.38
CA ILE A 294 15.91 59.43 -10.96
C ILE A 294 17.36 58.95 -10.81
N ASP A 295 18.24 59.82 -10.27
CA ASP A 295 19.62 59.45 -10.00
C ASP A 295 19.79 58.83 -8.59
N LEU A 296 19.75 57.50 -8.52
CA LEU A 296 19.94 56.75 -7.29
C LEU A 296 21.40 56.68 -6.80
N ARG A 297 22.39 57.25 -7.53
CA ARG A 297 23.82 57.26 -7.14
C ARG A 297 24.04 57.92 -5.77
N GLN A 298 23.16 58.85 -5.40
CA GLN A 298 23.32 59.68 -4.19
C GLN A 298 22.75 59.01 -2.92
N ILE A 299 22.10 57.85 -3.04
CA ILE A 299 21.44 57.18 -1.91
C ILE A 299 22.41 56.16 -1.29
N TRP A 300 23.02 56.54 -0.17
CA TRP A 300 23.97 55.71 0.61
C TRP A 300 23.41 54.31 0.98
N ALA A 301 22.09 54.17 1.12
CA ALA A 301 21.43 52.92 1.48
C ALA A 301 21.71 51.76 0.50
N PHE A 302 21.79 52.02 -0.81
CA PHE A 302 22.05 50.96 -1.80
C PHE A 302 23.49 50.45 -1.74
N THR A 303 24.46 51.32 -1.44
CA THR A 303 25.86 50.94 -1.24
C THR A 303 26.05 50.13 0.04
N TYR A 304 25.35 50.53 1.11
CA TYR A 304 25.32 49.76 2.36
C TYR A 304 24.69 48.38 2.16
N MET A 305 23.54 48.30 1.49
CA MET A 305 22.84 47.04 1.21
C MET A 305 23.71 46.09 0.38
N ARG A 306 24.44 46.58 -0.63
CA ARG A 306 25.42 45.79 -1.40
C ARG A 306 26.57 45.24 -0.52
N ARG A 307 27.06 46.04 0.42
CA ARG A 307 28.18 45.65 1.31
C ARG A 307 27.73 44.70 2.43
N ALA A 308 26.50 44.87 2.93
CA ALA A 308 25.93 44.08 4.02
C ALA A 308 25.26 42.78 3.55
N PHE A 309 24.84 42.67 2.29
CA PHE A 309 24.13 41.50 1.77
C PHE A 309 24.95 40.21 1.89
N LEU A 310 26.21 40.21 1.42
CA LEU A 310 27.08 39.03 1.49
C LEU A 310 27.38 38.56 2.93
N PRO A 311 27.78 39.44 3.88
CA PRO A 311 28.02 38.99 5.25
C PRO A 311 26.74 38.56 5.97
N VAL A 312 25.61 39.23 5.74
CA VAL A 312 24.32 38.79 6.32
C VAL A 312 23.91 37.43 5.78
N LEU A 313 24.02 37.22 4.46
CA LEU A 313 23.73 35.93 3.83
C LEU A 313 24.68 34.84 4.35
N ALA A 314 25.96 35.15 4.54
CA ALA A 314 26.92 34.22 5.12
C ALA A 314 26.56 33.85 6.57
N VAL A 315 26.16 34.83 7.39
CA VAL A 315 25.72 34.57 8.77
C VAL A 315 24.45 33.72 8.78
N VAL A 316 23.44 34.05 7.96
CA VAL A 316 22.21 33.26 7.85
C VAL A 316 22.51 31.83 7.39
N ALA A 317 23.42 31.66 6.42
CA ALA A 317 23.84 30.33 5.95
C ALA A 317 24.57 29.55 7.05
N ILE A 318 25.45 30.19 7.82
CA ILE A 318 26.15 29.55 8.95
C ILE A 318 25.17 29.15 10.06
N VAL A 319 24.21 30.02 10.39
CA VAL A 319 23.16 29.72 11.38
C VAL A 319 22.30 28.55 10.88
N GLY A 320 21.82 28.61 9.64
CA GLY A 320 21.07 27.52 9.03
C GLY A 320 21.84 26.20 9.00
N TRP A 321 23.13 26.26 8.66
CA TRP A 321 24.03 25.11 8.71
C TRP A 321 24.17 24.56 10.12
N SER A 322 24.39 25.41 11.14
CA SER A 322 24.50 24.99 12.54
C SER A 322 23.21 24.33 13.07
N LEU A 323 22.04 24.82 12.66
CA LEU A 323 20.76 24.25 13.03
C LEU A 323 20.56 22.83 12.48
N THR A 324 21.28 22.43 11.42
CA THR A 324 21.24 21.04 10.91
C THR A 324 21.79 20.01 11.89
N GLY A 325 22.55 20.44 12.90
CA GLY A 325 23.04 19.56 13.97
C GLY A 325 22.04 19.32 15.10
N ILE A 326 20.90 20.02 15.13
CA ILE A 326 19.87 19.82 16.16
C ILE A 326 18.90 18.73 15.70
N HIS A 327 18.76 17.68 16.51
CA HIS A 327 17.92 16.53 16.21
C HIS A 327 16.95 16.27 17.36
N GLU A 328 15.68 16.06 17.02
CA GLU A 328 14.65 15.61 17.94
C GLU A 328 14.43 14.11 17.77
N ILE A 329 14.48 13.37 18.87
CA ILE A 329 14.30 11.92 18.90
C ILE A 329 12.99 11.61 19.64
N PRO A 330 12.06 10.85 19.00
CA PRO A 330 10.77 10.53 19.61
C PRO A 330 10.92 9.62 20.83
N LEU A 331 9.90 9.59 21.69
CA LEU A 331 9.84 8.73 22.89
C LEU A 331 10.06 7.24 22.61
N GLN A 332 9.66 6.79 21.43
CA GLN A 332 9.75 5.39 20.99
C GLN A 332 10.98 5.14 20.10
N GLY A 333 11.93 6.08 20.06
CA GLY A 333 13.14 6.00 19.23
C GLY A 333 14.43 6.23 20.03
N ARG A 334 15.53 5.85 19.38
CA ARG A 334 16.93 6.13 19.73
C ARG A 334 17.62 6.70 18.50
N GLY A 335 18.59 7.56 18.69
CA GLY A 335 19.37 8.14 17.60
C GLY A 335 20.82 7.69 17.69
N ILE A 336 21.31 6.91 16.74
CA ILE A 336 22.75 6.61 16.66
C ILE A 336 23.44 7.83 16.06
N TYR A 337 24.27 8.49 16.86
CA TYR A 337 25.05 9.64 16.43
C TYR A 337 26.36 9.20 15.78
N GLU A 338 26.47 9.49 14.49
CA GLU A 338 27.66 9.32 13.67
C GLU A 338 28.45 10.62 13.60
N ARG A 339 29.75 10.54 13.88
CA ARG A 339 30.70 11.63 13.66
C ARG A 339 31.71 11.22 12.61
N PHE A 340 31.77 11.94 11.49
CA PHE A 340 32.56 11.56 10.31
C PHE A 340 32.32 10.12 9.86
N GLY A 341 31.08 9.64 9.98
CA GLY A 341 30.68 8.27 9.59
C GLY A 341 31.06 7.17 10.60
N LYS A 342 31.58 7.51 11.78
CA LYS A 342 31.79 6.54 12.87
C LYS A 342 30.71 6.70 13.94
N PRO A 343 30.04 5.62 14.40
CA PRO A 343 29.13 5.69 15.53
C PRO A 343 29.91 6.02 16.80
N VAL A 344 29.49 7.06 17.52
CA VAL A 344 30.13 7.50 18.78
C VAL A 344 29.23 7.28 19.97
N GLU A 345 27.96 7.64 19.85
CA GLU A 345 27.01 7.67 20.96
C GLU A 345 25.60 7.33 20.47
N VAL A 346 24.78 6.77 21.37
CA VAL A 346 23.35 6.52 21.12
C VAL A 346 22.56 7.49 21.98
N PHE A 347 21.86 8.39 21.33
CA PHE A 347 20.98 9.36 21.97
C PHE A 347 19.64 8.72 22.33
N GLY A 348 19.19 8.93 23.56
CA GLY A 348 17.83 8.60 23.99
C GLY A 348 16.78 9.60 23.51
N PRO A 349 15.51 9.42 23.88
CA PRO A 349 14.44 10.36 23.53
C PRO A 349 14.70 11.79 24.03
N GLY A 350 14.42 12.78 23.19
CA GLY A 350 14.60 14.19 23.51
C GLY A 350 15.31 14.99 22.42
N LEU A 351 15.66 16.24 22.76
CA LEU A 351 16.38 17.14 21.87
C LEU A 351 17.89 17.01 22.09
N HIS A 352 18.63 16.72 21.02
CA HIS A 352 20.08 16.56 21.05
C HIS A 352 20.75 17.47 20.03
N ALA A 353 22.00 17.84 20.30
CA ALA A 353 22.81 18.66 19.42
C ALA A 353 24.09 17.92 19.05
N GLY A 354 24.35 17.79 17.75
CA GLY A 354 25.54 17.22 17.17
C GLY A 354 26.26 18.21 16.25
N LEU A 355 27.28 17.73 15.56
CA LEU A 355 27.93 18.49 14.51
C LEU A 355 26.96 18.66 13.31
N PRO A 356 26.96 19.82 12.65
CA PRO A 356 26.13 20.04 11.48
C PRO A 356 26.53 19.12 10.32
N TRP A 357 25.57 18.81 9.46
CA TRP A 357 25.82 17.99 8.27
C TRP A 357 26.87 18.66 7.37
N PRO A 358 27.88 17.95 6.83
CA PRO A 358 28.04 16.50 6.76
C PRO A 358 28.96 15.90 7.84
N LEU A 359 29.37 16.70 8.84
CA LEU A 359 30.34 16.28 9.86
C LEU A 359 29.70 15.35 10.90
N GLY A 360 28.41 15.53 11.16
CA GLY A 360 27.59 14.68 12.01
C GLY A 360 26.31 14.22 11.31
N ARG A 361 25.82 13.04 11.68
CA ARG A 361 24.52 12.50 11.26
C ARG A 361 23.91 11.71 12.42
N VAL A 362 22.60 11.74 12.55
CA VAL A 362 21.86 10.87 13.48
C VAL A 362 21.02 9.88 12.68
N LEU A 363 21.20 8.59 12.94
CA LEU A 363 20.36 7.53 12.41
C LEU A 363 19.28 7.17 13.43
N SER A 364 18.01 7.32 13.04
CA SER A 364 16.89 6.93 13.89
C SER A 364 16.75 5.42 13.91
N VAL A 365 16.68 4.86 15.11
CA VAL A 365 16.43 3.44 15.40
C VAL A 365 15.27 3.35 16.37
N GLU A 366 14.44 2.34 16.25
CA GLU A 366 13.30 2.15 17.15
C GLU A 366 13.76 1.71 18.55
N ASN A 367 12.97 2.04 19.56
CA ASN A 367 13.27 1.73 20.96
C ASN A 367 12.08 1.01 21.60
N GLY A 368 12.15 -0.32 21.68
CA GLY A 368 11.14 -1.13 22.34
C GLY A 368 9.83 -1.29 21.56
N VAL A 369 9.79 -0.91 20.27
CA VAL A 369 8.68 -1.21 19.37
C VAL A 369 8.65 -2.72 19.12
N VAL A 370 7.47 -3.31 19.27
CA VAL A 370 7.25 -4.75 19.07
C VAL A 370 6.71 -4.98 17.67
N HIS A 371 7.39 -5.85 16.93
CA HIS A 371 7.02 -6.24 15.58
C HIS A 371 6.57 -7.69 15.55
N GLU A 372 5.65 -7.96 14.63
CA GLU A 372 5.19 -9.30 14.36
C GLU A 372 5.59 -9.70 12.93
N LEU A 373 6.28 -10.83 12.82
CA LEU A 373 6.81 -11.31 11.55
C LEU A 373 6.31 -12.72 11.27
N ALA A 374 5.55 -12.88 10.19
CA ALA A 374 5.21 -14.19 9.65
C ALA A 374 6.38 -14.77 8.83
N THR A 375 6.52 -16.09 8.85
CA THR A 375 7.63 -16.78 8.18
C THR A 375 7.46 -16.89 6.64
N SER A 376 6.26 -16.69 6.10
CA SER A 376 5.96 -16.84 4.66
C SER A 376 6.23 -15.57 3.86
N VAL A 377 6.78 -15.74 2.65
CA VAL A 377 7.18 -14.67 1.71
C VAL A 377 5.97 -14.07 0.97
N GLY A 378 4.81 -13.97 1.63
CA GLY A 378 3.70 -13.22 1.03
C GLY A 378 4.15 -11.80 0.70
N ASP A 379 3.96 -11.37 -0.55
CA ASP A 379 4.19 -10.01 -1.03
C ASP A 379 3.29 -9.02 -0.26
N VAL A 380 3.61 -8.74 1.00
CA VAL A 380 2.98 -7.65 1.76
C VAL A 380 3.79 -6.38 1.51
N SER A 381 3.94 -6.03 0.24
CA SER A 381 4.48 -4.74 -0.19
C SER A 381 3.38 -3.67 -0.34
N GLY A 382 2.12 -4.00 0.00
CA GLY A 382 0.99 -3.08 -0.01
C GLY A 382 0.67 -2.53 1.38
N PRO A 383 0.22 -1.26 1.51
CA PRO A 383 -0.29 -0.75 2.78
C PRO A 383 -1.44 -1.64 3.25
N VAL A 384 -1.30 -2.21 4.45
CA VAL A 384 -2.38 -2.95 5.12
C VAL A 384 -3.51 -1.97 5.36
N MET A 385 -4.52 -1.96 4.49
CA MET A 385 -5.76 -1.25 4.76
C MET A 385 -6.35 -1.90 6.02
N ALA A 386 -6.58 -1.10 7.06
CA ALA A 386 -7.27 -1.58 8.24
C ALA A 386 -8.69 -2.01 7.81
N ASP A 387 -8.97 -3.30 7.94
CA ASP A 387 -10.30 -3.82 7.65
C ASP A 387 -11.34 -3.16 8.58
N PRO A 388 -12.55 -2.83 8.08
CA PRO A 388 -13.61 -2.26 8.90
C PRO A 388 -13.96 -3.17 10.08
N ALA A 389 -14.16 -2.61 11.28
CA ALA A 389 -14.49 -3.38 12.48
C ALA A 389 -15.79 -4.21 12.36
N GLU A 390 -16.73 -3.75 11.52
CA GLU A 390 -18.02 -4.41 11.24
C GLU A 390 -18.02 -5.21 9.92
N GLY A 391 -16.83 -5.47 9.36
CA GLY A 391 -16.66 -6.23 8.13
C GLY A 391 -16.70 -7.76 8.34
N PRO A 392 -16.75 -8.56 7.25
CA PRO A 392 -16.49 -9.99 7.35
C PRO A 392 -15.11 -10.21 7.97
N ALA A 393 -14.94 -11.30 8.72
CA ALA A 393 -13.66 -11.64 9.32
C ALA A 393 -12.56 -11.67 8.24
N PRO A 394 -11.38 -11.11 8.51
CA PRO A 394 -10.32 -11.04 7.53
C PRO A 394 -9.91 -12.45 7.10
N SER A 395 -9.55 -12.62 5.83
CA SER A 395 -9.15 -13.92 5.28
C SER A 395 -7.91 -14.50 5.99
N THR A 396 -7.09 -13.65 6.59
CA THR A 396 -5.94 -14.01 7.43
C THR A 396 -6.33 -14.72 8.74
N ALA A 397 -7.58 -14.58 9.20
CA ALA A 397 -8.09 -15.26 10.38
C ALA A 397 -8.70 -16.64 10.09
N ASN A 398 -8.87 -17.02 8.82
CA ASN A 398 -9.31 -18.37 8.46
C ASN A 398 -8.24 -19.38 8.88
N ARG A 399 -8.65 -20.51 9.49
CA ARG A 399 -7.76 -21.60 9.95
C ARG A 399 -8.24 -22.98 9.50
N LEU A 400 -9.14 -23.02 8.52
CA LEU A 400 -9.70 -24.28 8.03
C LEU A 400 -8.69 -25.02 7.17
N TRP A 401 -8.52 -26.32 7.41
CA TRP A 401 -7.50 -27.13 6.73
C TRP A 401 -7.77 -27.33 5.23
N ASP A 402 -8.98 -27.03 4.75
CA ASP A 402 -9.37 -27.19 3.34
C ASP A 402 -8.93 -26.03 2.44
N ALA A 403 -8.41 -24.95 3.02
CA ALA A 403 -7.91 -23.77 2.33
C ALA A 403 -6.40 -23.60 2.53
N SER A 404 -5.72 -22.99 1.55
CA SER A 404 -4.35 -22.51 1.72
C SER A 404 -4.36 -21.11 2.31
N HIS A 405 -3.59 -20.86 3.37
CA HIS A 405 -3.49 -19.54 3.99
C HIS A 405 -2.28 -18.78 3.45
N VAL A 406 -2.35 -17.45 3.40
CA VAL A 406 -1.28 -16.57 2.85
C VAL A 406 0.01 -16.68 3.68
N ASN A 407 -0.13 -16.96 4.97
CA ASN A 407 0.97 -17.11 5.92
C ASN A 407 1.52 -18.55 6.00
N ASP A 408 0.94 -19.49 5.27
CA ASP A 408 1.37 -20.88 5.30
C ASP A 408 2.73 -21.05 4.62
N LYS A 409 3.61 -21.78 5.31
CA LYS A 409 4.85 -22.28 4.74
C LYS A 409 4.83 -23.80 4.72
N SER A 410 4.93 -24.37 3.52
CA SER A 410 5.08 -25.82 3.36
C SER A 410 6.48 -26.26 3.78
N GLN A 411 6.56 -27.22 4.68
CA GLN A 411 7.80 -27.85 5.12
C GLN A 411 7.73 -29.36 4.93
N VAL A 412 8.90 -29.97 4.78
CA VAL A 412 9.05 -31.42 4.69
C VAL A 412 9.33 -31.97 6.08
N ILE A 413 8.56 -32.98 6.48
CA ILE A 413 8.71 -33.69 7.74
C ILE A 413 9.06 -35.15 7.50
N ALA A 414 9.73 -35.77 8.46
CA ALA A 414 9.96 -37.20 8.45
C ALA A 414 8.65 -37.95 8.70
N SER A 415 8.52 -39.11 8.09
CA SER A 415 7.40 -40.03 8.29
C SER A 415 7.95 -41.43 8.43
N SER A 416 7.51 -42.14 9.46
CA SER A 416 7.81 -43.55 9.65
C SER A 416 6.50 -44.33 9.60
N ARG A 417 6.44 -45.36 8.75
CA ARG A 417 5.34 -46.32 8.72
C ARG A 417 5.94 -47.73 8.82
N GLY A 418 6.00 -48.27 10.03
CA GLY A 418 6.72 -49.52 10.30
C GLY A 418 8.20 -49.38 9.98
N ASP A 419 8.77 -50.32 9.22
CA ASP A 419 10.19 -50.29 8.84
C ASP A 419 10.51 -49.34 7.66
N LYS A 420 9.51 -48.63 7.11
CA LYS A 420 9.71 -47.74 5.95
C LYS A 420 9.74 -46.27 6.38
N GLN A 421 10.85 -45.61 6.07
CA GLN A 421 10.99 -44.16 6.17
C GLN A 421 10.50 -43.50 4.88
N SER A 422 9.70 -42.45 5.02
CA SER A 422 9.20 -41.61 3.93
C SER A 422 9.20 -40.15 4.35
N PHE A 423 8.87 -39.26 3.42
CA PHE A 423 8.69 -37.84 3.70
C PHE A 423 7.22 -37.46 3.52
N GLN A 424 6.75 -36.51 4.31
CA GLN A 424 5.44 -35.88 4.15
C GLN A 424 5.62 -34.37 4.09
N ILE A 425 4.62 -33.68 3.54
CA ILE A 425 4.57 -32.22 3.46
C ILE A 425 3.50 -31.73 4.40
N VAL A 426 3.82 -30.70 5.17
CA VAL A 426 2.93 -30.06 6.14
C VAL A 426 3.02 -28.56 5.95
N ASN A 427 1.87 -27.89 5.99
CA ASN A 427 1.79 -26.44 6.03
C ASN A 427 1.82 -25.99 7.49
N MET A 428 2.64 -24.99 7.78
CA MET A 428 2.68 -24.37 9.09
C MET A 428 2.61 -22.85 9.00
N ASP A 429 1.97 -22.26 9.99
CA ASP A 429 1.99 -20.82 10.24
C ASP A 429 2.71 -20.57 11.56
N VAL A 430 3.90 -19.98 11.44
CA VAL A 430 4.75 -19.60 12.57
C VAL A 430 4.99 -18.11 12.52
N ARG A 431 4.76 -17.45 13.65
CA ARG A 431 4.93 -16.01 13.82
C ARG A 431 5.96 -15.73 14.90
N PHE A 432 6.84 -14.78 14.60
CA PHE A 432 7.88 -14.32 15.51
C PHE A 432 7.53 -12.91 15.96
N VAL A 433 7.35 -12.76 17.27
CA VAL A 433 7.21 -11.45 17.92
C VAL A 433 8.60 -11.03 18.36
N TYR A 434 9.09 -9.93 17.81
CA TYR A 434 10.46 -9.48 18.03
C TYR A 434 10.53 -7.98 18.30
N ARG A 435 11.66 -7.55 18.85
CA ARG A 435 12.04 -6.13 18.95
C ARG A 435 13.55 -5.98 18.77
N ILE A 436 13.99 -4.76 18.49
CA ILE A 436 15.39 -4.40 18.70
C ILE A 436 15.64 -4.34 20.21
N GLY A 437 16.74 -4.94 20.67
CA GLY A 437 17.08 -5.01 22.08
C GLY A 437 17.16 -3.64 22.76
N LEU A 438 16.87 -3.59 24.05
CA LEU A 438 16.79 -2.33 24.82
C LEU A 438 18.17 -1.74 25.18
N THR A 439 19.27 -2.31 24.72
CA THR A 439 20.62 -1.82 25.00
C THR A 439 21.15 -1.02 23.81
N ASP A 440 22.05 -0.07 24.08
CA ASP A 440 22.64 0.76 23.01
C ASP A 440 23.50 -0.08 22.06
N GLN A 441 24.13 -1.15 22.57
CA GLN A 441 24.84 -2.12 21.76
C GLN A 441 23.90 -2.85 20.79
N ALA A 442 22.69 -3.22 21.22
CA ALA A 442 21.71 -3.86 20.36
C ALA A 442 21.24 -2.94 19.23
N ALA A 443 21.03 -1.64 19.50
CA ALA A 443 20.69 -0.67 18.47
C ALA A 443 21.81 -0.51 17.42
N LEU A 444 23.07 -0.46 17.86
CA LEU A 444 24.23 -0.42 16.97
C LEU A 444 24.34 -1.70 16.13
N ALA A 445 24.25 -2.86 16.77
CA ALA A 445 24.28 -4.17 16.13
C ALA A 445 23.20 -4.32 15.05
N ALA A 446 21.95 -3.98 15.37
CA ALA A 446 20.83 -4.04 14.43
C ALA A 446 21.01 -3.13 13.21
N THR A 447 21.68 -1.99 13.37
CA THR A 447 21.87 -1.00 12.30
C THR A 447 23.07 -1.30 11.42
N TYR A 448 24.17 -1.80 11.99
CA TYR A 448 25.44 -1.98 11.27
C TYR A 448 25.74 -3.43 10.87
N ASN A 449 25.20 -4.42 11.59
CA ASN A 449 25.42 -5.84 11.27
C ASN A 449 24.31 -6.42 10.39
N SER A 450 23.18 -5.71 10.23
CA SER A 450 22.06 -6.15 9.39
C SER A 450 21.56 -5.01 8.49
N THR A 451 21.41 -5.30 7.19
CA THR A 451 20.76 -4.38 6.24
C THR A 451 19.24 -4.38 6.41
N ASP A 452 18.66 -5.54 6.73
CA ASP A 452 17.21 -5.76 6.84
C ASP A 452 16.95 -6.84 7.91
N VAL A 453 16.55 -6.39 9.09
CA VAL A 453 16.25 -7.23 10.27
C VAL A 453 15.12 -8.24 9.98
N PRO A 454 13.94 -7.85 9.47
CA PRO A 454 12.89 -8.80 9.06
C PRO A 454 13.40 -9.92 8.16
N THR A 455 14.20 -9.61 7.14
CA THR A 455 14.74 -10.62 6.21
C THR A 455 15.76 -11.54 6.90
N LEU A 456 16.56 -11.00 7.80
CA LEU A 456 17.50 -11.78 8.60
C LEU A 456 16.79 -12.78 9.51
N ILE A 457 15.76 -12.34 10.26
CA ILE A 457 14.97 -13.21 11.13
C ILE A 457 14.30 -14.30 10.30
N ARG A 458 13.65 -13.93 9.19
CA ARG A 458 12.94 -14.87 8.31
C ARG A 458 13.85 -15.95 7.73
N SER A 459 15.03 -15.58 7.24
CA SER A 459 15.98 -16.53 6.67
C SER A 459 16.57 -17.46 7.73
N THR A 460 16.88 -16.93 8.92
CA THR A 460 17.36 -17.71 10.08
C THR A 460 16.28 -18.68 10.58
N ALA A 461 15.06 -18.19 10.80
CA ALA A 461 13.91 -19.01 11.18
C ALA A 461 13.63 -20.10 10.15
N SER A 462 13.68 -19.77 8.85
CA SER A 462 13.46 -20.76 7.79
C SER A 462 14.47 -21.89 7.83
N ARG A 463 15.76 -21.58 8.04
CA ARG A 463 16.82 -22.60 8.17
C ARG A 463 16.56 -23.50 9.37
N ILE A 464 16.23 -22.92 10.51
CA ILE A 464 15.97 -23.65 11.76
C ILE A 464 14.73 -24.53 11.63
N LEU A 465 13.62 -23.98 11.12
CA LEU A 465 12.39 -24.73 10.89
C LEU A 465 12.60 -25.92 9.95
N VAL A 466 13.33 -25.74 8.83
CA VAL A 466 13.62 -26.85 7.91
C VAL A 466 14.41 -27.96 8.62
N HIS A 467 15.45 -27.59 9.38
CA HIS A 467 16.29 -28.55 10.06
C HIS A 467 15.54 -29.28 11.19
N ASP A 468 14.80 -28.55 12.01
CA ASP A 468 14.08 -29.10 13.15
C ASP A 468 12.96 -30.05 12.70
N PHE A 469 12.14 -29.64 11.72
CA PHE A 469 11.04 -30.44 11.21
C PHE A 469 11.47 -31.67 10.41
N ALA A 470 12.65 -31.64 9.78
CA ALA A 470 13.20 -32.82 9.10
C ALA A 470 13.44 -34.00 10.06
N SER A 471 13.54 -33.75 11.36
CA SER A 471 13.75 -34.79 12.39
C SER A 471 12.46 -35.26 13.09
N ARG A 472 11.31 -34.63 12.82
CA ARG A 472 10.04 -34.87 13.52
C ARG A 472 9.01 -35.57 12.63
N THR A 473 8.05 -36.24 13.27
CA THR A 473 6.90 -36.87 12.61
C THR A 473 5.63 -36.05 12.77
N LEU A 474 4.66 -36.25 11.87
CA LEU A 474 3.38 -35.55 11.90
C LEU A 474 2.62 -35.76 13.21
N ASP A 475 2.53 -37.02 13.67
CA ASP A 475 1.79 -37.38 14.87
C ASP A 475 2.42 -36.76 16.13
N GLY A 476 3.76 -36.64 16.18
CA GLY A 476 4.46 -35.92 17.24
C GLY A 476 4.12 -34.43 17.24
N LEU A 477 4.19 -33.78 16.07
CA LEU A 477 3.89 -32.36 15.88
C LEU A 477 2.43 -31.97 16.15
N LEU A 478 1.49 -32.90 15.97
CA LEU A 478 0.07 -32.71 16.28
C LEU A 478 -0.28 -33.13 17.72
N GLY A 479 0.59 -33.91 18.36
CA GLY A 479 0.42 -34.47 19.69
C GLY A 479 1.21 -33.74 20.78
N GLU A 480 2.01 -34.49 21.54
CA GLU A 480 2.70 -34.00 22.75
C GLU A 480 3.82 -33.00 22.45
N ASP A 481 4.54 -33.14 21.32
CA ASP A 481 5.69 -32.27 20.99
C ASP A 481 5.27 -30.83 20.68
N ARG A 482 3.98 -30.59 20.41
CA ARG A 482 3.45 -29.26 20.07
C ARG A 482 3.62 -28.25 21.20
N VAL A 483 3.59 -28.70 22.46
CA VAL A 483 3.54 -27.82 23.63
C VAL A 483 4.85 -27.04 23.83
N GLY A 484 6.00 -27.65 23.51
CA GLY A 484 7.33 -27.03 23.63
C GLY A 484 7.93 -26.50 22.33
N LEU A 485 7.40 -26.92 21.17
CA LEU A 485 7.96 -26.62 19.85
C LEU A 485 8.21 -25.13 19.62
N ALA A 486 7.26 -24.27 20.00
CA ALA A 486 7.37 -22.83 19.81
C ALA A 486 8.55 -22.23 20.61
N GLU A 487 8.74 -22.68 21.84
CA GLU A 487 9.85 -22.23 22.69
C GLU A 487 11.20 -22.72 22.17
N GLU A 488 11.29 -24.00 21.75
CA GLU A 488 12.50 -24.58 21.18
C GLU A 488 12.95 -23.85 19.90
N ILE A 489 12.01 -23.58 18.97
CA ILE A 489 12.28 -22.80 17.76
C ILE A 489 12.72 -21.39 18.12
N GLY A 490 12.01 -20.72 19.05
CA GLY A 490 12.34 -19.37 19.49
C GLY A 490 13.75 -19.26 20.07
N GLN A 491 14.13 -20.20 20.95
CA GLN A 491 15.48 -20.28 21.53
C GLN A 491 16.54 -20.55 20.47
N ALA A 492 16.30 -21.47 19.54
CA ALA A 492 17.23 -21.75 18.44
C ALA A 492 17.43 -20.52 17.53
N VAL A 493 16.34 -19.80 17.20
CA VAL A 493 16.39 -18.57 16.39
C VAL A 493 17.16 -17.48 17.13
N GLN A 494 16.87 -17.27 18.40
CA GLN A 494 17.60 -16.31 19.23
C GLN A 494 19.09 -16.66 19.32
N ALA A 495 19.44 -17.93 19.50
CA ALA A 495 20.83 -18.38 19.57
C ALA A 495 21.61 -18.08 18.29
N ASP A 496 21.01 -18.31 17.11
CA ASP A 496 21.64 -17.97 15.83
C ASP A 496 21.70 -16.45 15.58
N LEU A 497 20.66 -15.69 15.96
CA LEU A 497 20.67 -14.23 15.90
C LEU A 497 21.75 -13.62 16.81
N ASN A 498 21.98 -14.20 17.99
CA ASN A 498 23.05 -13.80 18.90
C ASN A 498 24.44 -14.08 18.33
N LYS A 499 24.64 -15.22 17.63
CA LYS A 499 25.92 -15.52 16.94
C LYS A 499 26.23 -14.51 15.83
N LEU A 500 25.19 -13.97 15.21
CA LEU A 500 25.30 -12.95 14.17
C LEU A 500 25.42 -11.52 14.73
N ASP A 501 25.39 -11.37 16.06
CA ASP A 501 25.35 -10.07 16.75
C ASP A 501 24.30 -9.16 16.10
N SER A 502 23.07 -9.65 15.96
CA SER A 502 22.01 -8.94 15.23
C SER A 502 21.38 -7.80 16.04
N GLY A 503 21.56 -7.77 17.37
CA GLY A 503 20.88 -6.83 18.25
C GLY A 503 19.37 -7.04 18.39
N VAL A 504 18.85 -8.16 17.89
CA VAL A 504 17.41 -8.49 17.91
C VAL A 504 17.07 -9.41 19.07
N GLU A 505 15.93 -9.16 19.71
CA GLU A 505 15.35 -9.99 20.76
C GLU A 505 14.01 -10.57 20.29
N ILE A 506 13.91 -11.90 20.28
CA ILE A 506 12.67 -12.65 20.09
C ILE A 506 11.93 -12.69 21.42
N LEU A 507 10.77 -12.05 21.47
CA LEU A 507 9.92 -11.99 22.66
C LEU A 507 9.02 -13.23 22.77
N ALA A 508 8.49 -13.68 21.63
CA ALA A 508 7.67 -14.87 21.56
C ALA A 508 7.76 -15.50 20.17
N THR A 509 7.60 -16.81 20.12
CA THR A 509 7.32 -17.54 18.89
C THR A 509 5.96 -18.20 19.06
N VAL A 510 5.10 -18.05 18.06
CA VAL A 510 3.74 -18.58 18.08
C VAL A 510 3.58 -19.50 16.89
N VAL A 511 3.25 -20.76 17.19
CA VAL A 511 2.87 -21.75 16.18
C VAL A 511 1.35 -21.75 16.11
N GLU A 512 0.79 -21.02 15.15
CA GLU A 512 -0.65 -20.82 15.06
C GLU A 512 -1.34 -22.07 14.50
N ALA A 513 -0.76 -22.68 13.46
CA ALA A 513 -1.32 -23.86 12.83
C ALA A 513 -0.23 -24.78 12.27
N ILE A 514 -0.48 -26.08 12.36
CA ILE A 514 0.26 -27.14 11.67
C ILE A 514 -0.81 -28.05 11.07
N HIS A 515 -0.85 -28.18 9.75
CA HIS A 515 -1.84 -29.03 9.08
C HIS A 515 -1.31 -29.63 7.77
N PRO A 516 -1.85 -30.79 7.34
CA PRO A 516 -1.60 -31.29 5.99
C PRO A 516 -1.98 -30.25 4.93
N PRO A 517 -1.37 -30.27 3.74
CA PRO A 517 -1.76 -29.38 2.66
C PRO A 517 -3.24 -29.56 2.32
N ALA A 518 -3.90 -28.48 1.89
CA ALA A 518 -5.34 -28.45 1.65
C ALA A 518 -5.87 -29.61 0.79
N GLY A 519 -5.13 -29.99 -0.25
CA GLY A 519 -5.48 -31.12 -1.12
C GLY A 519 -5.49 -32.49 -0.42
N ALA A 520 -4.84 -32.64 0.73
CA ALA A 520 -4.77 -33.87 1.52
C ALA A 520 -5.66 -33.86 2.77
N ALA A 521 -6.22 -32.71 3.18
CA ALA A 521 -6.98 -32.57 4.42
C ALA A 521 -8.14 -33.57 4.53
N ASN A 522 -8.94 -33.72 3.46
CA ASN A 522 -10.07 -34.65 3.43
C ASN A 522 -9.63 -36.12 3.58
N ALA A 523 -8.49 -36.50 3.00
CA ALA A 523 -7.95 -37.85 3.13
C ALA A 523 -7.52 -38.14 4.58
N TYR A 524 -6.89 -37.16 5.24
CA TYR A 524 -6.51 -37.25 6.66
C TYR A 524 -7.74 -37.36 7.56
N HIS A 525 -8.74 -36.49 7.38
CA HIS A 525 -10.01 -36.58 8.10
C HIS A 525 -10.67 -37.95 7.91
N GLY A 526 -10.60 -38.52 6.70
CA GLY A 526 -11.10 -39.86 6.41
C GLY A 526 -10.40 -40.97 7.22
N VAL A 527 -9.06 -40.91 7.33
CA VAL A 527 -8.29 -41.87 8.15
C VAL A 527 -8.64 -41.73 9.64
N GLN A 528 -8.71 -40.51 10.16
CA GLN A 528 -9.09 -40.26 11.56
C GLN A 528 -10.52 -40.76 11.84
N ALA A 529 -11.47 -40.45 10.95
CA ALA A 529 -12.85 -40.92 11.06
C ALA A 529 -12.93 -42.46 11.04
N ALA A 530 -12.14 -43.12 10.19
CA ALA A 530 -12.08 -44.58 10.13
C ALA A 530 -11.50 -45.18 11.42
N GLN A 531 -10.42 -44.60 11.98
CA GLN A 531 -9.83 -45.05 13.25
C GLN A 531 -10.82 -44.88 14.43
N ILE A 532 -11.45 -43.70 14.54
CA ILE A 532 -12.48 -43.43 15.55
C ILE A 532 -13.64 -44.41 15.38
N GLY A 533 -14.10 -44.63 14.15
CA GLY A 533 -15.15 -45.59 13.84
C GLY A 533 -14.79 -47.01 14.25
N ALA A 534 -13.57 -47.47 13.94
CA ALA A 534 -13.09 -48.79 14.35
C ALA A 534 -13.02 -48.93 15.88
N GLN A 535 -12.50 -47.92 16.59
CA GLN A 535 -12.43 -47.92 18.04
C GLN A 535 -13.82 -47.89 18.70
N ALA A 536 -14.76 -47.15 18.12
CA ALA A 536 -16.15 -47.12 18.55
C ALA A 536 -16.83 -48.49 18.37
N LEU A 537 -16.62 -49.16 17.23
CA LEU A 537 -17.13 -50.52 17.00
C LEU A 537 -16.55 -51.51 18.00
N ILE A 538 -15.22 -51.50 18.22
CA ILE A 538 -14.58 -52.36 19.23
C ILE A 538 -15.17 -52.12 20.62
N SER A 539 -15.35 -50.86 21.00
CA SER A 539 -15.89 -50.50 22.31
C SER A 539 -17.35 -50.93 22.45
N ARG A 540 -18.15 -50.82 21.39
CA ARG A 540 -19.53 -51.29 21.34
C ARG A 540 -19.62 -52.81 21.49
N GLU A 541 -18.84 -53.56 20.73
CA GLU A 541 -18.84 -55.03 20.80
C GLU A 541 -18.31 -55.53 22.16
N ARG A 542 -17.33 -54.85 22.76
CA ARG A 542 -16.90 -55.12 24.15
C ARG A 542 -18.04 -54.89 25.15
N GLY A 543 -18.82 -53.82 24.96
CA GLY A 543 -20.02 -53.56 25.77
C GLY A 543 -21.05 -54.67 25.64
N ALA A 544 -21.38 -55.08 24.41
CA ALA A 544 -22.33 -56.16 24.14
C ALA A 544 -21.86 -57.51 24.74
N ALA A 545 -20.57 -57.84 24.61
CA ALA A 545 -20.00 -59.04 25.22
C ALA A 545 -20.07 -59.01 26.76
N ALA A 546 -19.79 -57.87 27.38
CA ALA A 546 -19.93 -57.69 28.82
C ALA A 546 -21.39 -57.82 29.27
N GLU A 547 -22.33 -57.23 28.54
CA GLU A 547 -23.76 -57.36 28.80
C GLU A 547 -24.22 -58.83 28.73
N ALA A 548 -23.91 -59.53 27.63
CA ALA A 548 -24.27 -60.93 27.46
C ALA A 548 -23.68 -61.82 28.56
N THR A 549 -22.44 -61.56 28.98
CA THR A 549 -21.79 -62.29 30.09
C THR A 549 -22.51 -62.04 31.41
N ASN A 550 -22.84 -60.78 31.72
CA ASN A 550 -23.56 -60.43 32.94
C ASN A 550 -24.99 -61.01 32.95
N GLN A 551 -25.69 -61.00 31.81
CA GLN A 551 -27.00 -61.64 31.68
C GLN A 551 -26.92 -63.15 31.93
N ALA A 552 -25.92 -63.83 31.35
CA ALA A 552 -25.72 -65.26 31.58
C ALA A 552 -25.40 -65.57 33.06
N GLN A 553 -24.57 -64.74 33.70
CA GLN A 553 -24.28 -64.86 35.14
C GLN A 553 -25.52 -64.62 36.00
N LEU A 554 -26.34 -63.63 35.67
CA LEU A 554 -27.61 -63.35 36.35
C LEU A 554 -28.55 -64.55 36.26
N GLN A 555 -28.74 -65.12 35.06
CA GLN A 555 -29.59 -66.29 34.85
C GLN A 555 -29.07 -67.52 35.61
N ALA A 556 -27.75 -67.74 35.62
CA ALA A 556 -27.13 -68.82 36.38
C ALA A 556 -27.34 -68.64 37.90
N SER A 557 -27.22 -67.40 38.41
CA SER A 557 -27.51 -67.09 39.82
C SER A 557 -28.98 -67.37 40.13
N ILE A 558 -29.92 -66.82 39.36
CA ILE A 558 -31.36 -67.02 39.56
C ILE A 558 -31.71 -68.50 39.59
N ALA A 559 -31.20 -69.29 38.62
CA ALA A 559 -31.46 -70.73 38.57
C ALA A 559 -30.91 -71.46 39.79
N ARG A 560 -29.69 -71.11 40.24
CA ARG A 560 -29.07 -71.69 41.44
C ARG A 560 -29.81 -71.28 42.72
N ASP A 561 -30.17 -70.02 42.83
CA ASP A 561 -30.87 -69.45 43.99
C ASP A 561 -32.28 -70.05 44.10
N GLN A 562 -32.98 -70.24 42.98
CA GLN A 562 -34.29 -70.90 42.95
C GLN A 562 -34.20 -72.40 43.28
N ALA A 563 -33.18 -73.10 42.77
CA ALA A 563 -32.94 -74.51 43.11
C ALA A 563 -32.59 -74.69 44.60
N THR A 564 -31.76 -73.82 45.16
CA THR A 564 -31.41 -73.86 46.59
C THR A 564 -32.60 -73.51 47.47
N ALA A 565 -33.38 -72.47 47.12
CA ALA A 565 -34.63 -72.14 47.82
C ALA A 565 -35.60 -73.32 47.82
N SER A 566 -35.82 -73.96 46.66
CA SER A 566 -36.71 -75.11 46.52
C SER A 566 -36.22 -76.32 47.34
N ALA A 567 -34.91 -76.59 47.32
CA ALA A 567 -34.32 -77.66 48.13
C ALA A 567 -34.46 -77.39 49.63
N HIS A 568 -34.28 -76.15 50.08
CA HIS A 568 -34.50 -75.76 51.46
C HIS A 568 -35.97 -75.88 51.87
N GLU A 569 -36.91 -75.48 51.01
CA GLU A 569 -38.35 -75.61 51.25
C GLU A 569 -38.77 -77.08 51.34
N ILE A 570 -38.31 -77.94 50.42
CA ILE A 570 -38.59 -79.39 50.44
C ILE A 570 -38.00 -80.04 51.70
N ASN A 571 -36.75 -79.71 52.07
CA ASN A 571 -36.13 -80.26 53.28
C ASN A 571 -36.84 -79.79 54.54
N ALA A 572 -37.20 -78.51 54.63
CA ALA A 572 -37.90 -77.96 55.78
C ALA A 572 -39.31 -78.54 55.93
N THR A 573 -40.05 -78.70 54.83
CA THR A 573 -41.38 -79.33 54.83
C THR A 573 -41.30 -80.81 55.19
N ALA A 574 -40.30 -81.54 54.69
CA ALA A 574 -40.06 -82.94 55.07
C ALA A 574 -39.71 -83.08 56.57
N GLN A 575 -38.84 -82.21 57.11
CA GLN A 575 -38.52 -82.18 58.54
C GLN A 575 -39.75 -81.83 59.39
N ALA A 576 -40.55 -80.86 58.96
CA ALA A 576 -41.78 -80.51 59.65
C ALA A 576 -42.78 -81.68 59.64
N ALA A 577 -42.90 -82.40 58.52
CA ALA A 577 -43.76 -83.58 58.41
C ALA A 577 -43.27 -84.73 59.30
N ASP A 578 -41.96 -84.99 59.35
CA ASP A 578 -41.36 -86.02 60.21
C ASP A 578 -41.55 -85.71 61.70
N LEU A 579 -41.30 -84.45 62.11
CA LEU A 579 -41.54 -83.99 63.48
C LEU A 579 -43.02 -84.10 63.85
N LYS A 580 -43.91 -83.69 62.94
CA LYS A 580 -45.36 -83.80 63.13
C LYS A 580 -45.78 -85.27 63.27
N PHE A 581 -45.37 -86.13 62.35
CA PHE A 581 -45.69 -87.56 62.38
C PHE A 581 -45.18 -88.22 63.66
N THR A 582 -43.94 -87.91 64.08
CA THR A 582 -43.36 -88.43 65.33
C THR A 582 -44.14 -87.95 66.55
N ALA A 583 -44.57 -86.68 66.59
CA ALA A 583 -45.40 -86.15 67.65
C ALA A 583 -46.79 -86.82 67.69
N GLU A 584 -47.41 -87.01 66.52
CA GLU A 584 -48.69 -87.72 66.38
C GLU A 584 -48.59 -89.19 66.79
N GLN A 585 -47.50 -89.88 66.41
CA GLN A 585 -47.22 -91.26 66.81
C GLN A 585 -47.11 -91.38 68.34
N LYS A 586 -46.38 -90.45 68.99
CA LYS A 586 -46.27 -90.39 70.45
C LYS A 586 -47.62 -90.09 71.12
N ALA A 587 -48.39 -89.15 70.56
CA ALA A 587 -49.73 -88.82 71.05
C ALA A 587 -50.67 -90.04 70.96
N TYR A 588 -50.67 -90.75 69.83
CA TYR A 588 -51.43 -91.98 69.64
C TYR A 588 -51.00 -93.09 70.60
N ALA A 589 -49.70 -93.28 70.82
CA ALA A 589 -49.20 -94.27 71.78
C ALA A 589 -49.69 -93.98 73.22
N SER A 590 -49.89 -92.71 73.59
CA SER A 590 -50.37 -92.31 74.91
C SER A 590 -51.90 -92.36 75.07
N ALA A 591 -52.67 -91.99 74.04
CA ALA A 591 -54.12 -91.76 74.13
C ALA A 591 -54.98 -92.70 73.25
N GLY A 592 -54.35 -93.50 72.39
CA GLY A 592 -55.01 -94.50 71.53
C GLY A 592 -56.13 -93.93 70.68
N GLN A 593 -57.31 -94.55 70.75
CA GLN A 593 -58.48 -94.18 69.94
C GLN A 593 -59.02 -92.78 70.24
N ALA A 594 -58.79 -92.22 71.44
CA ALA A 594 -59.24 -90.88 71.78
C ALA A 594 -58.55 -89.81 70.91
N PHE A 595 -57.27 -90.00 70.59
CA PHE A 595 -56.53 -89.09 69.71
C PHE A 595 -57.06 -89.11 68.27
N VAL A 596 -57.36 -90.30 67.72
CA VAL A 596 -57.89 -90.44 66.35
C VAL A 596 -59.27 -89.77 66.23
N LEU A 597 -60.12 -89.93 67.25
CA LEU A 597 -61.43 -89.30 67.30
C LEU A 597 -61.31 -87.77 67.36
N GLU A 598 -60.42 -87.24 68.21
CA GLU A 598 -60.17 -85.80 68.30
C GLU A 598 -59.60 -85.24 66.99
N GLN A 599 -58.65 -85.94 66.36
CA GLN A 599 -58.10 -85.53 65.07
C GLN A 599 -59.17 -85.55 63.97
N TYR A 600 -60.03 -86.58 63.95
CA TYR A 600 -61.18 -86.64 63.04
C TYR A 600 -62.10 -85.45 63.24
N PHE A 601 -62.48 -85.14 64.48
CA PHE A 601 -63.33 -83.98 64.76
C PHE A 601 -62.62 -82.65 64.48
N SER A 602 -61.33 -82.52 64.72
CA SER A 602 -60.55 -81.33 64.38
C SER A 602 -60.50 -81.12 62.86
N GLN A 603 -60.24 -82.17 62.07
CA GLN A 603 -60.26 -82.12 60.61
C GLN A 603 -61.67 -81.87 60.06
N LEU A 604 -62.68 -82.52 60.64
CA LEU A 604 -64.08 -82.29 60.31
C LEU A 604 -64.47 -80.84 60.63
N THR A 605 -64.04 -80.30 61.76
CA THR A 605 -64.28 -78.90 62.15
C THR A 605 -63.60 -77.93 61.19
N GLN A 606 -62.34 -78.17 60.81
CA GLN A 606 -61.64 -77.36 59.81
C GLN A 606 -62.29 -77.44 58.43
N GLY A 607 -62.69 -78.63 57.99
CA GLY A 607 -63.36 -78.83 56.70
C GLY A 607 -64.78 -78.26 56.66
N LEU A 608 -65.51 -78.36 57.77
CA LEU A 608 -66.87 -77.82 57.92
C LEU A 608 -66.90 -76.34 58.28
N ALA A 609 -65.76 -75.73 58.63
CA ALA A 609 -65.68 -74.31 59.03
C ALA A 609 -66.30 -73.36 57.99
N ASN A 610 -66.28 -73.76 56.71
CA ASN A 610 -66.88 -73.01 55.60
C ASN A 610 -68.02 -73.77 54.87
N ALA A 611 -68.55 -74.85 55.44
CA ALA A 611 -69.61 -75.63 54.81
C ALA A 611 -71.00 -75.00 55.03
N ARG A 612 -71.80 -74.92 53.95
CA ARG A 612 -73.19 -74.44 54.02
C ARG A 612 -74.11 -75.55 54.51
N LEU A 613 -74.73 -75.38 55.68
CA LEU A 613 -75.63 -76.38 56.28
C LEU A 613 -77.07 -76.21 55.75
N LEU A 614 -77.66 -77.29 55.20
CA LEU A 614 -79.08 -77.36 54.86
C LEU A 614 -79.77 -78.33 55.84
N VAL A 615 -80.68 -77.81 56.68
CA VAL A 615 -81.44 -78.60 57.66
C VAL A 615 -82.86 -78.81 57.15
N LEU A 616 -83.28 -80.07 57.03
CA LEU A 616 -84.61 -80.45 56.57
C LEU A 616 -85.38 -81.08 57.73
N ASP A 617 -86.51 -80.49 58.13
CA ASP A 617 -87.38 -81.01 59.18
C ASP A 617 -88.66 -81.61 58.60
N HIS A 618 -88.85 -82.91 58.82
CA HIS A 618 -90.05 -83.67 58.47
C HIS A 618 -91.37 -83.16 59.09
N ARG A 619 -91.34 -82.31 60.12
CA ARG A 619 -92.54 -81.76 60.77
C ARG A 619 -93.12 -80.54 60.06
N LEU A 620 -92.41 -79.96 59.10
CA LEU A 620 -92.80 -78.71 58.44
C LEU A 620 -93.70 -78.89 57.21
N GLY A 621 -94.09 -80.13 56.85
CA GLY A 621 -95.00 -80.42 55.73
C GLY A 621 -96.29 -81.09 56.19
N GLY A 622 -97.45 -80.49 55.91
CA GLY A 622 -98.77 -81.06 56.20
C GLY A 622 -98.97 -82.43 55.55
N SER A 623 -99.92 -83.22 56.06
CA SER A 623 -100.15 -84.67 55.89
C SER A 623 -100.36 -85.23 54.47
N GLY A 624 -99.95 -84.51 53.42
CA GLY A 624 -99.91 -84.97 52.03
C GLY A 624 -98.64 -84.62 51.24
N ASN A 625 -97.67 -83.87 51.80
CA ASN A 625 -96.42 -83.52 51.11
C ASN A 625 -95.21 -83.70 52.04
N ALA A 626 -94.59 -84.88 52.01
CA ALA A 626 -93.27 -85.07 52.60
C ALA A 626 -92.20 -84.40 51.70
N PRO A 627 -91.24 -83.65 52.24
CA PRO A 627 -90.17 -83.06 51.45
C PRO A 627 -89.30 -84.16 50.83
N THR A 628 -89.33 -84.27 49.51
CA THR A 628 -88.48 -85.19 48.73
C THR A 628 -87.18 -84.49 48.36
N ILE A 629 -86.05 -85.07 48.76
CA ILE A 629 -84.73 -84.66 48.26
C ILE A 629 -84.57 -85.28 46.87
N ASP A 630 -84.57 -84.44 45.84
CA ASP A 630 -84.25 -84.88 44.48
C ASP A 630 -82.73 -85.00 44.34
N LEU A 631 -82.21 -86.23 44.38
CA LEU A 631 -80.79 -86.54 44.21
C LEU A 631 -80.35 -86.55 42.74
N ARG A 632 -81.25 -86.21 41.79
CA ARG A 632 -80.84 -86.02 40.41
C ARG A 632 -79.94 -84.78 40.33
N THR A 633 -78.79 -84.94 39.68
CA THR A 633 -77.86 -83.85 39.40
C THR A 633 -78.56 -82.78 38.56
N PHE A 634 -78.99 -81.70 39.21
CA PHE A 634 -79.26 -80.45 38.50
C PHE A 634 -77.93 -79.94 37.97
N THR A 635 -77.74 -80.03 36.66
CA THR A 635 -76.79 -79.15 35.98
C THR A 635 -77.26 -77.72 36.25
N LEU A 636 -76.49 -76.96 37.02
CA LEU A 636 -76.70 -75.53 37.18
C LEU A 636 -76.81 -74.87 35.79
N PRO A 637 -77.67 -73.85 35.60
CA PRO A 637 -77.61 -73.05 34.39
C PRO A 637 -76.18 -72.55 34.22
N ALA A 638 -75.56 -72.84 33.08
CA ALA A 638 -74.28 -72.25 32.73
C ALA A 638 -74.49 -70.73 32.64
N ASP A 639 -73.88 -69.99 33.55
CA ASP A 639 -73.83 -68.53 33.47
C ASP A 639 -72.92 -68.17 32.28
N PRO A 640 -73.43 -67.52 31.22
CA PRO A 640 -72.61 -67.13 30.10
C PRO A 640 -71.80 -65.90 30.52
N ALA A 641 -70.49 -66.00 30.30
CA ALA A 641 -69.50 -64.93 30.30
C ALA A 641 -68.87 -64.56 31.66
N SER A 642 -67.56 -64.83 31.75
CA SER A 642 -66.60 -63.78 31.39
C SER A 642 -65.24 -64.36 30.96
N PRO A 643 -64.50 -63.66 30.09
CA PRO A 643 -63.54 -64.24 29.16
C PRO A 643 -62.16 -64.46 29.77
N ARG A 644 -61.48 -65.51 29.29
CA ARG A 644 -60.04 -65.72 29.46
C ARG A 644 -59.29 -64.51 28.89
N SER A 645 -58.49 -63.84 29.71
CA SER A 645 -57.44 -62.97 29.20
C SER A 645 -56.29 -63.84 28.71
N SER A 646 -56.16 -63.95 27.39
CA SER A 646 -54.94 -64.34 26.70
C SER A 646 -53.99 -63.15 26.70
N ALA A 647 -52.88 -63.25 27.42
CA ALA A 647 -51.71 -62.40 27.19
C ALA A 647 -50.52 -63.31 26.86
N GLN A 648 -50.18 -63.32 25.57
CA GLN A 648 -48.99 -63.92 24.99
C GLN A 648 -47.74 -63.04 25.26
N PRO A 649 -46.53 -63.60 25.06
CA PRO A 649 -45.26 -63.07 25.56
C PRO A 649 -44.68 -61.97 24.67
N GLY A 650 -44.18 -60.90 25.28
CA GLY A 650 -43.38 -59.88 24.62
C GLY A 650 -41.90 -60.10 24.88
N ALA A 651 -41.17 -60.46 23.82
CA ALA A 651 -39.74 -60.26 23.72
C ALA A 651 -39.46 -58.84 23.22
N THR A 652 -38.48 -58.16 23.81
CA THR A 652 -37.49 -57.28 23.16
C THR A 652 -36.57 -56.70 24.22
N HIS A 653 -35.34 -57.20 24.26
CA HIS A 653 -34.14 -56.40 24.43
C HIS A 653 -33.17 -56.82 23.32
#